data_AF-A0A848MZ05-F1
#
_entry.id   AF-A0A848MZ05-F1
#
_cell.length_a   1.000
_cell.length_b   1.000
_cell.length_c   1.000
_cell.angle_alpha   90.00
_cell.angle_beta   90.00
_cell.angle_gamma   90.00
#
_symmetry.space_group_name_H-M   'P 1'
#
loop_
_entity.id
_entity.type
_entity.pdbx_description
1 polymer ?
#
loop_
_entity_poly.entity_id
_entity_poly.type
_entity_poly.pdbx_seq_one_letter_code
_entity_poly.pdbx_strand_id
1 'polypeptide(L)'
;MDHRKIVKMTASMLLLMNASQQSITTFADHLDSGQMTEELVNSTIEEPTENNLMETAENEAMDEQQTSETPESPATAPSEVPTEPTTETTPDGNAELEQSTVDSTVPTTVEQDVTDVSSEPVIPDPNAKTEDVEIQATEDQLASGVFGSSPWRIDQEGILYIDAGTLGETTSAARAPWFPHRSLIKKIVLTGPVVANTESLGLFFDMNQLTTIENLSNLDTSQVTNMDYFFAWCQQLTSLDLTAFDTQNVRSMNYMFNGVSSVSTLDLSNFNTANVTEMSHIFYGMSGLTSLDLSSFNTMNVSNMSYMFYDCSALTTLDVTGFQTANVTNFSHMFRGCSGLAQLDLSSFVTSQATEMSFMFHGCSGLQALDVTHFDTSNVMYMHYMFHGCSGLTELDVSRFDTTNVTSMYYMFFGCSGLTALDVTNFSTTNVTTMSFMFAECLNLEAIDVSGFDTENLRFMRGMFRNCKKITELDLSHFKTGKVQLQQEMFAGTTSLSKISLGIQFYSLTDTNIPELLATEEHTGYWQNVGSGTEDVPLGEYVLSSSSLMTTYQNSMADTYVWQPIASESIRAMDSTIYVGDSWEPIDNFVLATDPNGESIPFDESMVTGTVDTTTAGVYPVTYTNGSASQQINVTVEESQETLKVTDSTIIVGDAWTPSDNFVSATDKTGEAVAFDENMVSGEVDTTQVGEYKITYTFGRLSREITVTVIASQEAIKAIDSRIHTGDVWHPSDNFISATNRAGDTLPFDESMVSGTVDTGRTGNFIITYTNGEASQKITVTVVENRETIQAKNGSIYVGDKWAPSDQFVSATNKDGEMIVFDESMVSGTVDTTKAGDYPLTYTNGRATEEVVVVVKENGETIVTKDLQLYIGDTWDPSDGFVSATNREGFTLAFDQNMVSGDVDTNKEGTYTITYTNGSVSETSQVTVSKRGTAGGNANTGGGNTQQKKTANTSATSKKQVQGNAAKNLPKTGEIRSSATVLGFALVGGAIGTYIYKKKKNRKD
;
A
#
# COMPACT_ATOMS: atom_id res chain seq x y z
N MET A 1 82.39 -23.94 36.12
CA MET A 1 82.33 -23.40 34.74
C MET A 1 80.90 -23.01 34.47
N ASP A 2 80.60 -21.85 33.88
CA ASP A 2 81.32 -20.57 33.92
C ASP A 2 80.28 -19.46 33.70
N HIS A 3 80.58 -18.21 34.07
CA HIS A 3 79.60 -17.12 33.98
C HIS A 3 79.38 -16.62 32.55
N ARG A 4 78.23 -15.92 32.37
CA ARG A 4 77.84 -15.04 31.25
C ARG A 4 77.23 -15.72 30.01
N LYS A 5 75.90 -15.78 29.99
CA LYS A 5 75.09 -14.85 29.17
C LYS A 5 73.84 -14.45 29.94
N ILE A 6 73.31 -13.26 29.64
CA ILE A 6 72.35 -12.53 30.49
C ILE A 6 71.24 -11.93 29.61
N VAL A 7 69.99 -12.09 30.06
CA VAL A 7 68.77 -11.31 29.73
C VAL A 7 68.45 -11.10 28.24
N LYS A 8 67.45 -11.85 27.75
CA LYS A 8 66.20 -11.32 27.15
C LYS A 8 65.27 -12.46 26.66
N MET A 9 64.28 -12.83 27.48
CA MET A 9 62.88 -13.05 27.08
C MET A 9 62.01 -13.27 28.32
N THR A 10 60.81 -12.70 28.33
CA THR A 10 59.83 -12.76 29.43
C THR A 10 58.86 -13.93 29.24
N ALA A 11 58.08 -14.23 30.29
CA ALA A 11 57.21 -15.40 30.34
C ALA A 11 56.14 -15.40 29.24
N SER A 12 56.22 -16.36 28.32
CA SER A 12 55.15 -16.85 27.42
C SER A 12 55.58 -18.16 26.73
N MET A 13 55.80 -19.24 27.50
CA MET A 13 55.79 -20.66 27.02
C MET A 13 56.13 -21.63 28.18
N LEU A 14 55.11 -22.09 28.93
CA LEU A 14 55.20 -23.35 29.69
C LEU A 14 53.79 -23.86 30.05
N LEU A 15 52.99 -24.26 29.06
CA LEU A 15 51.65 -24.80 29.30
C LEU A 15 51.27 -25.84 28.24
N LEU A 16 51.89 -27.02 28.35
CA LEU A 16 51.50 -28.29 27.72
C LEU A 16 52.28 -29.44 28.42
N MET A 17 51.76 -30.67 28.35
CA MET A 17 52.27 -31.90 29.00
C MET A 17 52.17 -31.96 30.55
N ASN A 18 50.97 -32.26 31.08
CA ASN A 18 50.74 -33.48 31.86
C ASN A 18 49.27 -33.64 32.34
N ALA A 19 48.55 -34.60 31.77
CA ALA A 19 47.35 -35.21 32.35
C ALA A 19 47.04 -36.52 31.60
N SER A 20 47.50 -37.67 32.11
CA SER A 20 47.29 -38.98 31.47
C SER A 20 46.43 -39.94 32.33
N GLN A 21 45.35 -40.42 31.70
CA GLN A 21 44.67 -41.70 31.98
C GLN A 21 44.26 -42.04 33.43
N GLN A 22 43.08 -41.56 33.85
CA GLN A 22 42.07 -42.26 34.69
C GLN A 22 40.90 -41.28 34.95
N SER A 23 39.61 -41.63 34.84
CA SER A 23 38.94 -42.89 34.44
C SER A 23 37.56 -42.57 33.85
N ILE A 24 36.99 -43.45 33.02
CA ILE A 24 35.54 -43.73 32.96
C ILE A 24 35.34 -45.09 32.27
N THR A 25 34.64 -45.99 32.95
CA THR A 25 34.15 -47.26 32.39
C THR A 25 32.78 -47.57 32.98
N THR A 26 31.71 -47.34 32.21
CA THR A 26 30.45 -48.14 32.18
C THR A 26 29.38 -47.40 31.34
N PHE A 27 29.09 -47.89 30.14
CA PHE A 27 27.76 -48.33 29.68
C PHE A 27 27.85 -48.79 28.22
N ALA A 28 27.91 -50.11 27.99
CA ALA A 28 28.03 -50.69 26.65
C ALA A 28 27.50 -52.15 26.56
N ASP A 29 26.41 -52.47 27.28
CA ASP A 29 25.72 -53.76 27.14
C ASP A 29 24.65 -53.67 26.02
N HIS A 30 25.07 -53.80 24.75
CA HIS A 30 24.33 -54.48 23.66
C HIS A 30 25.05 -54.31 22.30
N LEU A 31 25.87 -55.30 21.92
CA LEU A 31 25.65 -56.18 20.77
C LEU A 31 26.84 -57.13 20.58
N ASP A 32 26.55 -58.41 20.35
CA ASP A 32 27.52 -59.50 20.22
C ASP A 32 27.49 -60.09 18.80
N SER A 33 28.51 -60.88 18.46
CA SER A 33 28.73 -61.65 17.22
C SER A 33 29.12 -60.84 15.97
N GLY A 34 30.16 -61.30 15.23
CA GLY A 34 30.55 -60.64 13.97
C GLY A 34 31.95 -60.90 13.36
N GLN A 35 32.76 -61.83 13.89
CA GLN A 35 34.04 -62.34 13.31
C GLN A 35 34.86 -61.40 12.39
N MET A 36 35.87 -60.72 12.94
CA MET A 36 37.02 -60.23 12.14
C MET A 36 38.12 -61.30 12.03
N THR A 37 38.71 -61.45 10.86
CA THR A 37 39.95 -62.23 10.63
C THR A 37 41.17 -61.31 10.62
N GLU A 38 42.28 -61.76 11.20
CA GLU A 38 43.55 -61.02 11.23
C GLU A 38 44.20 -60.92 9.85
N GLU A 39 44.72 -59.73 9.49
CA GLU A 39 46.09 -59.65 8.95
C GLU A 39 46.74 -58.30 9.31
N LEU A 40 48.02 -58.33 9.65
CA LEU A 40 48.87 -57.14 9.90
C LEU A 40 49.43 -56.65 8.54
N VAL A 41 50.03 -55.46 8.34
CA VAL A 41 51.27 -54.96 8.96
C VAL A 41 51.48 -53.46 8.68
N ASN A 42 51.53 -52.68 9.78
CA ASN A 42 52.47 -51.57 10.06
C ASN A 42 52.95 -50.62 8.92
N SER A 43 52.58 -49.35 9.04
CA SER A 43 53.45 -48.20 8.72
C SER A 43 53.42 -47.16 9.85
N THR A 44 54.58 -46.55 10.11
CA THR A 44 54.78 -45.59 11.22
C THR A 44 54.11 -44.25 10.93
N ILE A 45 53.49 -43.63 11.94
CA ILE A 45 53.06 -42.23 11.91
C ILE A 45 54.04 -41.40 12.73
N GLU A 46 54.62 -40.37 12.12
CA GLU A 46 55.31 -39.28 12.81
C GLU A 46 54.31 -38.12 13.00
N GLU A 47 54.26 -37.51 14.18
CA GLU A 47 53.48 -36.29 14.42
C GLU A 47 54.27 -35.05 13.96
N PRO A 48 53.76 -34.23 13.04
CA PRO A 48 54.30 -32.90 12.79
C PRO A 48 53.73 -31.90 13.80
N THR A 49 54.55 -31.43 14.74
CA THR A 49 54.22 -30.28 15.59
C THR A 49 54.36 -28.99 14.79
N GLU A 50 53.26 -28.30 14.46
CA GLU A 50 53.31 -26.97 13.87
C GLU A 50 53.13 -25.86 14.90
N ASN A 51 54.01 -24.87 14.85
CA ASN A 51 53.87 -23.60 15.56
C ASN A 51 54.69 -22.53 14.80
N ASN A 52 54.08 -21.39 14.47
CA ASN A 52 54.64 -20.26 13.71
C ASN A 52 55.24 -20.52 12.31
N LEU A 53 54.47 -20.19 11.26
CA LEU A 53 55.00 -19.45 10.10
C LEU A 53 53.92 -18.51 9.51
N MET A 54 54.01 -17.23 9.85
CA MET A 54 53.39 -16.13 9.08
C MET A 54 54.27 -14.88 9.17
N GLU A 55 55.04 -14.60 8.13
CA GLU A 55 55.43 -13.23 7.75
C GLU A 55 55.86 -13.16 6.27
N THR A 56 55.51 -12.05 5.63
CA THR A 56 56.08 -11.45 4.40
C THR A 56 56.46 -12.33 3.20
N ALA A 57 55.78 -12.07 2.07
CA ALA A 57 56.44 -11.87 0.77
C ALA A 57 55.61 -10.89 -0.09
N GLU A 58 56.26 -9.91 -0.71
CA GLU A 58 55.62 -8.93 -1.60
C GLU A 58 55.63 -9.38 -3.07
N ASN A 59 55.01 -8.59 -3.95
CA ASN A 59 55.03 -8.76 -5.39
C ASN A 59 56.47 -8.80 -5.96
N GLU A 60 56.70 -9.58 -7.02
CA GLU A 60 57.21 -8.99 -8.26
C GLU A 60 56.94 -9.84 -9.53
N ALA A 61 56.82 -9.12 -10.65
CA ALA A 61 57.01 -9.51 -12.06
C ALA A 61 56.62 -10.92 -12.57
N MET A 62 55.71 -10.94 -13.55
CA MET A 62 55.76 -11.89 -14.67
C MET A 62 55.66 -11.09 -15.99
N ASP A 63 56.61 -11.30 -16.90
CA ASP A 63 56.70 -10.64 -18.21
C ASP A 63 56.66 -11.71 -19.31
N GLU A 64 55.73 -11.58 -20.27
CA GLU A 64 56.03 -11.85 -21.67
C GLU A 64 55.00 -11.24 -22.64
N GLN A 65 55.39 -10.15 -23.30
CA GLN A 65 55.15 -9.82 -24.73
C GLN A 65 53.73 -9.97 -25.36
N GLN A 66 53.20 -8.86 -25.88
CA GLN A 66 52.99 -8.74 -27.35
C GLN A 66 52.93 -7.30 -27.91
N THR A 67 53.20 -7.21 -29.20
CA THR A 67 53.32 -6.04 -30.11
C THR A 67 51.99 -5.70 -30.82
N SER A 68 51.71 -4.53 -31.45
CA SER A 68 52.39 -3.22 -31.61
C SER A 68 51.45 -2.21 -32.34
N GLU A 69 51.96 -0.99 -32.61
CA GLU A 69 51.52 0.03 -33.60
C GLU A 69 50.57 1.18 -33.17
N THR A 70 51.12 2.40 -33.32
CA THR A 70 50.50 3.74 -33.39
C THR A 70 50.22 4.10 -34.88
N PRO A 71 49.67 5.29 -35.29
CA PRO A 71 49.44 6.54 -34.54
C PRO A 71 48.09 7.29 -34.80
N GLU A 72 47.79 8.31 -34.00
CA GLU A 72 47.66 9.71 -34.49
C GLU A 72 47.63 10.77 -33.36
N SER A 73 47.62 12.06 -33.73
CA SER A 73 47.78 13.27 -32.89
C SER A 73 47.16 14.48 -33.65
N PRO A 74 47.03 15.75 -33.15
CA PRO A 74 47.88 16.41 -32.14
C PRO A 74 47.26 17.48 -31.20
N ALA A 75 48.09 17.94 -30.23
CA ALA A 75 48.19 19.31 -29.66
C ALA A 75 46.99 19.94 -28.91
N THR A 76 47.17 20.66 -27.78
CA THR A 76 48.14 21.75 -27.55
C THR A 76 48.77 21.83 -26.15
N ALA A 77 49.88 22.57 -26.03
CA ALA A 77 50.67 22.86 -24.80
C ALA A 77 50.55 24.38 -24.43
N PRO A 78 51.39 25.07 -23.61
CA PRO A 78 52.62 24.74 -22.82
C PRO A 78 52.41 24.83 -21.28
N SER A 79 53.22 24.28 -20.35
CA SER A 79 54.68 24.13 -20.14
C SER A 79 55.38 25.33 -19.47
N GLU A 80 55.94 25.16 -18.26
CA GLU A 80 57.36 25.46 -17.88
C GLU A 80 57.67 25.27 -16.37
N VAL A 81 58.95 24.99 -16.06
CA VAL A 81 59.61 24.81 -14.74
C VAL A 81 61.08 25.25 -14.95
N PRO A 82 61.71 26.14 -14.14
CA PRO A 82 62.56 25.68 -13.02
C PRO A 82 62.92 26.68 -11.88
N THR A 83 63.78 26.20 -10.97
CA THR A 83 64.77 26.91 -10.09
C THR A 83 64.35 27.64 -8.80
N GLU A 84 65.11 27.32 -7.74
CA GLU A 84 65.34 28.07 -6.48
C GLU A 84 66.15 29.39 -6.72
N PRO A 85 66.42 30.30 -5.74
CA PRO A 85 66.31 30.13 -4.27
C PRO A 85 65.85 31.37 -3.43
N THR A 86 65.99 31.21 -2.11
CA THR A 86 66.20 32.23 -1.03
C THR A 86 65.04 33.07 -0.45
N THR A 87 64.78 32.79 0.84
CA THR A 87 64.63 33.71 2.01
C THR A 87 63.37 34.55 2.27
N GLU A 88 62.98 34.53 3.56
CA GLU A 88 62.21 35.52 4.34
C GLU A 88 60.70 35.70 4.01
N THR A 89 59.77 35.76 4.97
CA THR A 89 59.83 35.88 6.45
C THR A 89 58.82 34.99 7.18
N THR A 90 59.13 34.61 8.43
CA THR A 90 58.19 34.11 9.45
C THR A 90 57.98 35.17 10.55
N PRO A 91 56.99 34.97 11.44
CA PRO A 91 57.11 35.40 12.85
C PRO A 91 57.10 34.22 13.84
N ASP A 92 58.05 34.23 14.77
CA ASP A 92 58.12 33.38 15.97
C ASP A 92 57.12 33.80 17.08
N GLY A 93 56.89 33.01 18.14
CA GLY A 93 57.36 31.64 18.43
C GLY A 93 57.49 31.32 19.94
N ASN A 94 57.94 30.09 20.22
CA ASN A 94 58.58 29.53 21.44
C ASN A 94 58.15 29.90 22.89
N ALA A 95 57.49 28.92 23.53
CA ALA A 95 58.07 28.00 24.55
C ALA A 95 58.42 28.41 26.02
N GLU A 96 58.33 27.35 26.85
CA GLU A 96 59.04 27.03 28.11
C GLU A 96 58.56 27.49 29.53
N LEU A 97 58.59 26.49 30.43
CA LEU A 97 58.95 26.48 31.87
C LEU A 97 57.94 26.84 32.99
N GLU A 98 58.38 26.48 34.21
CA GLU A 98 57.62 26.08 35.41
C GLU A 98 57.10 27.20 36.36
N GLN A 99 56.36 26.74 37.39
CA GLN A 99 56.29 27.26 38.78
C GLN A 99 55.42 28.49 39.15
N SER A 100 55.17 28.59 40.48
CA SER A 100 54.74 29.76 41.28
C SER A 100 53.24 30.14 41.42
N THR A 101 52.55 29.46 42.34
CA THR A 101 51.89 29.97 43.59
C THR A 101 51.31 31.40 43.75
N VAL A 102 50.49 31.57 44.82
CA VAL A 102 49.94 32.82 45.46
C VAL A 102 48.60 33.29 44.85
N ASP A 103 47.41 32.99 45.41
CA ASP A 103 46.75 33.40 46.70
C ASP A 103 45.94 34.72 46.62
N SER A 104 44.67 34.68 47.06
CA SER A 104 43.93 35.80 47.70
C SER A 104 42.57 35.38 48.33
N THR A 105 42.62 34.95 49.60
CA THR A 105 41.72 35.37 50.72
C THR A 105 40.17 35.27 50.70
N VAL A 106 39.61 34.44 51.61
CA VAL A 106 38.62 34.78 52.72
C VAL A 106 37.18 35.28 52.36
N PRO A 107 36.08 35.01 53.14
CA PRO A 107 35.93 34.38 54.49
C PRO A 107 34.97 33.15 54.53
N THR A 108 34.43 32.62 55.65
CA THR A 108 34.90 32.23 57.02
C THR A 108 33.67 32.00 57.94
N THR A 109 33.53 30.81 58.57
CA THR A 109 32.54 30.42 59.63
C THR A 109 31.04 30.44 59.23
N VAL A 110 30.10 29.68 59.84
CA VAL A 110 29.92 29.21 61.24
C VAL A 110 29.34 27.77 61.33
N GLU A 111 29.88 26.96 62.27
CA GLU A 111 29.32 25.94 63.21
C GLU A 111 27.94 25.25 62.92
N GLN A 112 27.58 24.02 63.37
CA GLN A 112 28.11 23.00 64.32
C GLN A 112 27.39 21.63 64.02
N ASP A 113 27.51 20.44 64.64
CA ASP A 113 28.23 19.85 65.81
C ASP A 113 28.22 18.28 65.72
N VAL A 114 28.87 17.55 66.66
CA VAL A 114 28.65 16.12 67.06
C VAL A 114 28.98 15.00 66.02
N THR A 115 29.82 13.98 66.27
CA THR A 115 30.68 13.62 67.45
C THR A 115 31.98 12.92 67.01
N ASP A 116 32.98 12.97 67.89
CA ASP A 116 34.32 12.35 67.79
C ASP A 116 34.38 10.94 68.43
N VAL A 117 35.03 9.99 67.75
CA VAL A 117 35.77 8.87 68.38
C VAL A 117 37.04 8.63 67.55
N SER A 118 38.10 9.36 67.86
CA SER A 118 39.39 9.26 67.20
C SER A 118 40.21 8.06 67.71
N SER A 119 40.79 7.31 66.77
CA SER A 119 41.92 6.40 66.99
C SER A 119 43.06 6.82 66.06
N GLU A 120 44.17 7.29 66.64
CA GLU A 120 45.30 7.82 65.87
C GLU A 120 45.97 6.72 65.02
N PRO A 121 46.37 7.02 63.76
CA PRO A 121 47.22 6.12 63.01
C PRO A 121 48.62 6.07 63.62
N VAL A 122 49.07 4.88 64.03
CA VAL A 122 50.41 4.69 64.60
C VAL A 122 51.45 4.83 63.50
N ILE A 123 52.13 5.98 63.48
CA ILE A 123 53.29 6.22 62.61
C ILE A 123 54.49 5.42 63.17
N PRO A 124 55.09 4.46 62.42
CA PRO A 124 56.29 3.76 62.87
C PRO A 124 57.49 4.72 62.95
N ASP A 125 58.33 4.59 63.98
CA ASP A 125 59.58 5.37 64.11
C ASP A 125 60.61 4.89 63.06
N PRO A 126 61.01 5.74 62.08
CA PRO A 126 61.99 5.37 61.06
C PRO A 126 63.43 5.25 61.60
N ASN A 127 63.68 5.53 62.88
CA ASN A 127 64.95 5.31 63.57
C ASN A 127 64.91 4.17 64.61
N ALA A 128 63.85 3.36 64.63
CA ALA A 128 63.80 2.13 65.43
C ALA A 128 64.85 1.13 64.93
N LYS A 129 66.07 1.22 65.48
CA LYS A 129 67.11 0.22 65.26
C LYS A 129 66.62 -1.13 65.76
N THR A 130 66.47 -2.08 64.83
CA THR A 130 66.40 -3.49 65.17
C THR A 130 67.63 -3.86 65.99
N GLU A 131 67.42 -4.35 67.22
CA GLU A 131 68.42 -5.23 67.83
C GLU A 131 68.54 -6.46 66.94
N ASP A 132 69.77 -6.91 66.66
CA ASP A 132 70.00 -8.11 65.85
C ASP A 132 69.46 -9.33 66.59
N VAL A 133 68.23 -9.74 66.24
CA VAL A 133 67.65 -11.01 66.70
C VAL A 133 68.43 -12.13 66.02
N GLU A 134 69.52 -12.55 66.66
CA GLU A 134 70.32 -13.69 66.25
C GLU A 134 69.49 -14.97 66.40
N ILE A 135 68.68 -15.27 65.39
CA ILE A 135 67.91 -16.51 65.28
C ILE A 135 68.93 -17.67 65.20
N GLN A 136 69.24 -18.27 66.35
CA GLN A 136 70.10 -19.44 66.39
C GLN A 136 69.43 -20.57 65.63
N ALA A 137 70.05 -20.99 64.54
CA ALA A 137 69.60 -22.11 63.73
C ALA A 137 69.66 -23.40 64.55
N THR A 138 68.52 -23.78 65.12
CA THR A 138 68.28 -25.14 65.63
C THR A 138 68.44 -26.12 64.46
N GLU A 139 69.03 -27.30 64.72
CA GLU A 139 69.37 -28.30 63.68
C GLU A 139 68.14 -28.85 62.91
N ASP A 140 66.91 -28.51 63.33
CA ASP A 140 65.64 -29.02 62.82
C ASP A 140 64.85 -28.07 61.88
N GLN A 141 65.50 -27.10 61.21
CA GLN A 141 64.83 -26.19 60.25
C GLN A 141 65.36 -26.36 58.82
N LEU A 142 64.47 -26.35 57.81
CA LEU A 142 64.81 -26.49 56.39
C LEU A 142 65.33 -25.19 55.78
N ALA A 143 64.77 -24.05 56.19
CA ALA A 143 65.17 -22.71 55.77
C ALA A 143 64.60 -21.65 56.73
N SER A 144 65.26 -20.50 56.83
CA SER A 144 64.79 -19.35 57.62
C SER A 144 65.39 -18.04 57.12
N GLY A 145 64.82 -16.91 57.51
CA GLY A 145 65.35 -15.59 57.21
C GLY A 145 64.43 -14.46 57.67
N VAL A 146 64.58 -13.30 57.05
CA VAL A 146 63.70 -12.14 57.19
C VAL A 146 63.25 -11.70 55.81
N PHE A 147 61.99 -11.27 55.67
CA PHE A 147 61.44 -10.71 54.44
C PHE A 147 60.78 -9.36 54.75
N GLY A 148 61.33 -8.27 54.21
CA GLY A 148 61.04 -6.92 54.73
C GLY A 148 61.56 -6.78 56.16
N SER A 149 60.66 -6.64 57.12
CA SER A 149 60.94 -6.70 58.57
C SER A 149 60.38 -7.95 59.26
N SER A 150 59.61 -8.80 58.57
CA SER A 150 59.00 -10.02 59.10
C SER A 150 59.99 -11.20 59.09
N PRO A 151 60.28 -11.83 60.25
CA PRO A 151 61.00 -13.10 60.31
C PRO A 151 60.17 -14.27 59.75
N TRP A 152 60.82 -15.25 59.14
CA TRP A 152 60.16 -16.47 58.64
C TRP A 152 61.06 -17.70 58.79
N ARG A 153 60.44 -18.89 58.88
CA ARG A 153 61.12 -20.20 58.99
C ARG A 153 60.26 -21.34 58.46
N ILE A 154 60.90 -22.42 58.03
CA ILE A 154 60.26 -23.67 57.57
C ILE A 154 60.84 -24.85 58.37
N ASP A 155 59.99 -25.64 59.01
CA ASP A 155 60.40 -26.87 59.75
C ASP A 155 60.51 -28.11 58.84
N GLN A 156 61.00 -29.23 59.37
CA GLN A 156 61.16 -30.50 58.62
C GLN A 156 59.81 -31.09 58.17
N GLU A 157 58.74 -30.82 58.91
CA GLU A 157 57.37 -31.22 58.60
C GLU A 157 56.82 -30.50 57.37
N GLY A 158 57.34 -29.30 57.05
CA GLY A 158 56.93 -28.47 55.92
C GLY A 158 55.93 -27.38 56.29
N ILE A 159 55.98 -26.86 57.52
CA ILE A 159 55.19 -25.73 57.99
C ILE A 159 56.00 -24.45 57.81
N LEU A 160 55.51 -23.52 57.00
CA LEU A 160 56.04 -22.16 56.91
C LEU A 160 55.42 -21.30 58.03
N TYR A 161 56.26 -20.80 58.94
CA TYR A 161 55.86 -19.80 59.92
C TYR A 161 56.29 -18.42 59.41
N ILE A 162 55.37 -17.46 59.48
CA ILE A 162 55.62 -16.05 59.21
C ILE A 162 55.34 -15.30 60.51
N ASP A 163 56.37 -14.66 61.06
CA ASP A 163 56.28 -13.92 62.31
C ASP A 163 55.98 -12.43 62.04
N ALA A 164 55.50 -11.73 63.07
CA ALA A 164 54.95 -10.38 62.91
C ALA A 164 55.94 -9.36 62.31
N GLY A 165 55.44 -8.50 61.42
CA GLY A 165 56.23 -7.50 60.70
C GLY A 165 55.63 -7.11 59.34
N THR A 166 56.37 -6.35 58.55
CA THR A 166 55.99 -5.97 57.18
C THR A 166 56.77 -6.82 56.18
N LEU A 167 56.09 -7.42 55.22
CA LEU A 167 56.71 -8.24 54.17
C LEU A 167 57.49 -7.35 53.17
N GLY A 168 58.47 -7.94 52.50
CA GLY A 168 59.09 -7.28 51.34
C GLY A 168 58.13 -7.26 50.15
N GLU A 169 58.44 -6.43 49.15
CA GLU A 169 57.75 -6.49 47.85
C GLU A 169 58.07 -7.82 47.15
N THR A 170 57.04 -8.45 46.56
CA THR A 170 57.22 -9.50 45.57
C THR A 170 56.79 -9.00 44.21
N THR A 171 57.68 -9.10 43.23
CA THR A 171 57.55 -8.59 41.86
C THR A 171 57.98 -9.67 40.85
N SER A 172 57.93 -9.35 39.55
CA SER A 172 58.46 -10.25 38.51
C SER A 172 59.98 -10.48 38.62
N ALA A 173 60.71 -9.60 39.31
CA ALA A 173 62.15 -9.68 39.53
C ALA A 173 62.55 -10.27 40.91
N ALA A 174 61.66 -10.21 41.91
CA ALA A 174 61.91 -10.69 43.27
C ALA A 174 60.73 -11.51 43.79
N ARG A 175 60.95 -12.78 44.13
CA ARG A 175 59.92 -13.67 44.71
C ARG A 175 60.09 -13.77 46.22
N ALA A 176 59.02 -14.17 46.91
CA ALA A 176 59.05 -14.41 48.35
C ALA A 176 60.15 -15.44 48.70
N PRO A 177 60.90 -15.28 49.81
CA PRO A 177 62.07 -16.12 50.10
C PRO A 177 61.78 -17.63 50.25
N TRP A 178 60.53 -18.00 50.54
CA TRP A 178 60.07 -19.39 50.62
C TRP A 178 59.74 -20.02 49.25
N PHE A 179 59.68 -19.26 48.15
CA PHE A 179 59.39 -19.75 46.79
C PHE A 179 60.28 -20.91 46.31
N PRO A 180 61.59 -21.00 46.65
CA PRO A 180 62.41 -22.18 46.32
C PRO A 180 61.97 -23.46 47.03
N HIS A 181 61.24 -23.35 48.15
CA HIS A 181 60.80 -24.45 49.00
C HIS A 181 59.31 -24.78 48.85
N ARG A 182 58.55 -24.02 48.05
CA ARG A 182 57.08 -24.09 47.92
C ARG A 182 56.49 -25.50 47.77
N SER A 183 57.12 -26.38 46.99
CA SER A 183 56.68 -27.77 46.79
C SER A 183 56.93 -28.71 47.99
N LEU A 184 57.49 -28.20 49.08
CA LEU A 184 57.63 -28.87 50.38
C LEU A 184 56.66 -28.32 51.44
N ILE A 185 56.06 -27.13 51.20
CA ILE A 185 55.24 -26.42 52.16
C ILE A 185 53.82 -27.00 52.16
N LYS A 186 53.43 -27.60 53.28
CA LYS A 186 52.14 -28.26 53.49
C LYS A 186 51.15 -27.39 54.25
N LYS A 187 51.67 -26.42 55.01
CA LYS A 187 50.91 -25.57 55.93
C LYS A 187 51.61 -24.22 56.07
N ILE A 188 50.83 -23.15 56.24
CA ILE A 188 51.32 -21.82 56.64
C ILE A 188 50.74 -21.48 58.02
N VAL A 189 51.51 -20.78 58.86
CA VAL A 189 51.07 -20.26 60.16
C VAL A 189 51.54 -18.81 60.32
N LEU A 190 50.61 -17.86 60.44
CA LEU A 190 50.94 -16.48 60.82
C LEU A 190 50.94 -16.38 62.35
N THR A 191 52.11 -16.11 62.96
CA THR A 191 52.25 -16.15 64.43
C THR A 191 51.86 -14.85 65.13
N GLY A 192 51.70 -13.76 64.37
CA GLY A 192 51.18 -12.46 64.80
C GLY A 192 50.84 -11.60 63.58
N PRO A 193 50.55 -10.29 63.75
CA PRO A 193 50.14 -9.40 62.65
C PRO A 193 51.24 -9.24 61.58
N VAL A 194 50.89 -9.50 60.33
CA VAL A 194 51.77 -9.41 59.16
C VAL A 194 51.17 -8.43 58.16
N VAL A 195 51.94 -7.44 57.70
CA VAL A 195 51.52 -6.48 56.68
C VAL A 195 52.03 -6.92 55.31
N ALA A 196 51.12 -7.18 54.37
CA ALA A 196 51.46 -7.41 52.97
C ALA A 196 51.84 -6.09 52.28
N ASN A 197 52.76 -6.15 51.32
CA ASN A 197 53.31 -4.96 50.68
C ASN A 197 52.56 -4.59 49.39
N THR A 198 52.67 -3.34 48.96
CA THR A 198 52.07 -2.73 47.76
C THR A 198 52.12 -3.67 46.55
N GLU A 199 53.31 -4.21 46.25
CA GLU A 199 53.51 -5.28 45.29
C GLU A 199 53.60 -6.63 46.00
N SER A 200 52.57 -7.47 45.85
CA SER A 200 52.47 -8.81 46.45
C SER A 200 52.28 -9.93 45.40
N LEU A 201 52.92 -9.79 44.23
CA LEU A 201 52.87 -10.74 43.10
C LEU A 201 53.26 -12.18 43.48
N GLY A 202 52.25 -13.05 43.60
CA GLY A 202 52.43 -14.49 43.82
C GLY A 202 53.01 -14.84 45.19
N LEU A 203 52.57 -14.16 46.25
CA LEU A 203 53.08 -14.33 47.61
C LEU A 203 53.07 -15.81 48.09
N PHE A 204 52.01 -16.56 47.77
CA PHE A 204 51.86 -17.99 48.09
C PHE A 204 51.79 -18.89 46.84
N PHE A 205 52.38 -18.45 45.72
CA PHE A 205 52.36 -19.14 44.43
C PHE A 205 52.97 -20.56 44.45
N ASP A 206 52.31 -21.51 43.77
CA ASP A 206 52.75 -22.89 43.50
C ASP A 206 53.21 -23.65 44.76
N MET A 207 52.53 -23.39 45.87
CA MET A 207 52.59 -24.26 47.06
C MET A 207 51.66 -25.46 46.86
N ASN A 208 51.95 -26.31 45.88
CA ASN A 208 51.08 -27.42 45.46
C ASN A 208 50.88 -28.54 46.52
N GLN A 209 51.58 -28.47 47.66
CA GLN A 209 51.35 -29.33 48.84
C GLN A 209 50.56 -28.64 49.96
N LEU A 210 50.23 -27.35 49.82
CA LEU A 210 49.57 -26.55 50.86
C LEU A 210 48.13 -27.02 51.06
N THR A 211 47.81 -27.40 52.29
CA THR A 211 46.50 -27.93 52.71
C THR A 211 45.73 -26.98 53.63
N THR A 212 46.41 -26.11 54.36
CA THR A 212 45.80 -25.20 55.34
C THR A 212 46.69 -23.97 55.60
N ILE A 213 46.06 -22.81 55.80
CA ILE A 213 46.70 -21.58 56.28
C ILE A 213 46.07 -21.24 57.64
N GLU A 214 46.84 -21.26 58.71
CA GLU A 214 46.39 -20.86 60.04
C GLU A 214 46.64 -19.37 60.30
N ASN A 215 45.64 -18.72 60.90
CA ASN A 215 45.61 -17.29 61.23
C ASN A 215 45.79 -16.37 60.01
N LEU A 216 45.23 -16.71 58.85
CA LEU A 216 45.27 -15.84 57.67
C LEU A 216 44.66 -14.45 57.94
N SER A 217 43.75 -14.35 58.91
CA SER A 217 43.20 -13.10 59.43
C SER A 217 44.22 -12.15 60.08
N ASN A 218 45.46 -12.58 60.30
CA ASN A 218 46.57 -11.72 60.70
C ASN A 218 47.26 -11.01 59.52
N LEU A 219 46.90 -11.30 58.26
CA LEU A 219 47.48 -10.69 57.07
C LEU A 219 46.74 -9.41 56.68
N ASP A 220 47.30 -8.25 57.00
CA ASP A 220 46.81 -6.96 56.53
C ASP A 220 47.15 -6.78 55.04
N THR A 221 46.12 -6.75 54.19
CA THR A 221 46.23 -6.51 52.74
C THR A 221 45.85 -5.09 52.30
N SER A 222 45.49 -4.20 53.23
CA SER A 222 44.94 -2.86 52.92
C SER A 222 45.84 -1.99 52.04
N GLN A 223 47.14 -2.28 52.00
CA GLN A 223 48.17 -1.55 51.28
C GLN A 223 48.45 -2.14 49.88
N VAL A 224 47.93 -3.33 49.57
CA VAL A 224 48.25 -4.08 48.33
C VAL A 224 47.57 -3.43 47.12
N THR A 225 48.35 -3.08 46.10
CA THR A 225 47.85 -2.67 44.78
C THR A 225 47.93 -3.79 43.75
N ASN A 226 48.89 -4.70 43.89
CA ASN A 226 49.09 -5.85 43.01
C ASN A 226 48.99 -7.17 43.79
N MET A 227 47.91 -7.91 43.54
CA MET A 227 47.55 -9.19 44.15
C MET A 227 47.55 -10.33 43.11
N ASP A 228 48.19 -10.13 41.94
CA ASP A 228 48.26 -11.14 40.88
C ASP A 228 48.90 -12.45 41.39
N TYR A 229 48.34 -13.59 40.96
CA TYR A 229 48.79 -14.94 41.29
C TYR A 229 48.84 -15.32 42.79
N PHE A 230 48.24 -14.53 43.69
CA PHE A 230 48.50 -14.60 45.15
C PHE A 230 48.47 -16.01 45.77
N PHE A 231 47.45 -16.82 45.43
CA PHE A 231 47.27 -18.21 45.87
C PHE A 231 47.38 -19.23 44.73
N ALA A 232 47.83 -18.82 43.53
CA ALA A 232 47.76 -19.66 42.34
C ALA A 232 48.53 -20.98 42.50
N TRP A 233 47.96 -22.06 42.00
CA TRP A 233 48.45 -23.45 42.04
C TRP A 233 48.59 -24.05 43.45
N CYS A 234 47.90 -23.50 44.45
CA CYS A 234 47.67 -24.15 45.76
C CYS A 234 46.64 -25.29 45.67
N GLN A 235 46.90 -26.29 44.81
CA GLN A 235 45.95 -27.33 44.40
C GLN A 235 45.37 -28.18 45.54
N GLN A 236 46.08 -28.34 46.66
CA GLN A 236 45.63 -29.14 47.82
C GLN A 236 44.91 -28.31 48.90
N LEU A 237 44.73 -27.00 48.69
CA LEU A 237 44.05 -26.15 49.66
C LEU A 237 42.55 -26.45 49.63
N THR A 238 41.98 -26.78 50.79
CA THR A 238 40.56 -27.20 50.89
C THR A 238 39.62 -26.10 51.39
N SER A 239 40.17 -25.07 52.03
CA SER A 239 39.44 -23.89 52.48
C SER A 239 40.38 -22.70 52.58
N LEU A 240 39.84 -21.49 52.45
CA LEU A 240 40.59 -20.24 52.49
C LEU A 240 39.74 -19.16 53.19
N ASP A 241 40.20 -18.65 54.33
CA ASP A 241 39.54 -17.59 55.08
C ASP A 241 40.03 -16.22 54.61
N LEU A 242 39.22 -15.55 53.80
CA LEU A 242 39.48 -14.22 53.27
C LEU A 242 38.77 -13.10 54.05
N THR A 243 38.16 -13.40 55.21
CA THR A 243 37.29 -12.43 55.90
C THR A 243 38.01 -11.16 56.37
N ALA A 244 39.34 -11.18 56.51
CA ALA A 244 40.16 -10.03 56.85
C ALA A 244 40.79 -9.28 55.65
N PHE A 245 40.60 -9.76 54.42
CA PHE A 245 41.19 -9.13 53.23
C PHE A 245 40.49 -7.81 52.92
N ASP A 246 41.23 -6.71 53.01
CA ASP A 246 40.87 -5.44 52.39
C ASP A 246 41.48 -5.40 50.98
N THR A 247 40.63 -5.24 49.96
CA THR A 247 41.05 -5.14 48.55
C THR A 247 40.82 -3.74 47.97
N GLN A 248 40.42 -2.74 48.75
CA GLN A 248 39.96 -1.44 48.21
C GLN A 248 41.01 -0.70 47.37
N ASN A 249 42.29 -0.96 47.60
CA ASN A 249 43.42 -0.38 46.87
C ASN A 249 43.93 -1.26 45.71
N VAL A 250 43.47 -2.51 45.60
CA VAL A 250 43.90 -3.47 44.59
C VAL A 250 43.50 -2.99 43.19
N ARG A 251 44.46 -3.03 42.27
CA ARG A 251 44.33 -2.67 40.84
C ARG A 251 44.38 -3.91 39.94
N SER A 252 45.18 -4.89 40.35
CA SER A 252 45.44 -6.12 39.62
C SER A 252 45.30 -7.32 40.54
N MET A 253 44.50 -8.30 40.12
CA MET A 253 44.27 -9.59 40.78
C MET A 253 44.14 -10.73 39.75
N ASN A 254 44.85 -10.64 38.62
CA ASN A 254 44.87 -11.69 37.61
C ASN A 254 45.35 -13.01 38.22
N TYR A 255 44.75 -14.12 37.81
CA TYR A 255 45.14 -15.46 38.26
C TYR A 255 45.12 -15.68 39.80
N MET A 256 44.48 -14.82 40.61
CA MET A 256 44.63 -14.85 42.08
C MET A 256 44.36 -16.23 42.70
N PHE A 257 43.34 -16.95 42.21
CA PHE A 257 42.97 -18.31 42.63
C PHE A 257 43.15 -19.36 41.50
N ASN A 258 43.94 -19.04 40.48
CA ASN A 258 44.23 -19.94 39.35
C ASN A 258 44.73 -21.31 39.85
N GLY A 259 44.04 -22.40 39.51
CA GLY A 259 44.42 -23.76 39.86
C GLY A 259 44.24 -24.12 41.34
N VAL A 260 43.45 -23.35 42.11
CA VAL A 260 43.05 -23.68 43.49
C VAL A 260 41.86 -24.65 43.44
N SER A 261 42.11 -25.85 42.90
CA SER A 261 41.07 -26.80 42.46
C SER A 261 40.37 -27.56 43.60
N SER A 262 40.93 -27.63 44.80
CA SER A 262 40.32 -28.35 45.95
C SER A 262 39.39 -27.50 46.84
N VAL A 263 39.24 -26.20 46.57
CA VAL A 263 38.30 -25.33 47.29
C VAL A 263 36.90 -25.45 46.66
N SER A 264 35.92 -25.90 47.44
CA SER A 264 34.53 -26.06 46.97
C SER A 264 33.64 -24.83 47.16
N THR A 265 34.00 -23.94 48.08
CA THR A 265 33.28 -22.68 48.38
C THR A 265 34.28 -21.60 48.75
N LEU A 266 34.10 -20.38 48.23
CA LEU A 266 34.95 -19.23 48.52
C LEU A 266 34.07 -18.03 48.93
N ASP A 267 34.40 -17.38 50.05
CA ASP A 267 33.72 -16.17 50.53
C ASP A 267 34.49 -14.93 50.02
N LEU A 268 33.78 -14.09 49.26
CA LEU A 268 34.27 -12.84 48.67
C LEU A 268 33.42 -11.63 49.11
N SER A 269 32.62 -11.77 50.17
CA SER A 269 31.68 -10.74 50.64
C SER A 269 32.35 -9.40 51.02
N ASN A 270 33.60 -9.46 51.48
CA ASN A 270 34.40 -8.27 51.83
C ASN A 270 35.26 -7.71 50.68
N PHE A 271 35.26 -8.34 49.49
CA PHE A 271 36.03 -7.83 48.35
C PHE A 271 35.40 -6.55 47.79
N ASN A 272 36.19 -5.47 47.77
CA ASN A 272 35.88 -4.25 47.04
C ASN A 272 36.74 -4.21 45.77
N THR A 273 36.12 -4.48 44.61
CA THR A 273 36.83 -4.51 43.32
C THR A 273 36.72 -3.21 42.52
N ALA A 274 36.14 -2.13 43.07
CA ALA A 274 35.83 -0.91 42.30
C ALA A 274 37.06 -0.20 41.69
N ASN A 275 38.26 -0.41 42.25
CA ASN A 275 39.53 0.10 41.73
C ASN A 275 40.29 -0.88 40.82
N VAL A 276 39.79 -2.11 40.66
CA VAL A 276 40.42 -3.18 39.87
C VAL A 276 40.16 -2.95 38.38
N THR A 277 41.23 -2.97 37.59
CA THR A 277 41.18 -2.93 36.12
C THR A 277 41.52 -4.29 35.52
N GLU A 278 42.31 -5.10 36.22
CA GLU A 278 42.88 -6.36 35.73
C GLU A 278 42.47 -7.53 36.64
N MET A 279 41.59 -8.41 36.15
CA MET A 279 41.09 -9.61 36.87
C MET A 279 40.91 -10.84 35.97
N SER A 280 41.64 -10.92 34.86
CA SER A 280 41.60 -12.08 33.98
C SER A 280 42.06 -13.36 34.70
N HIS A 281 41.53 -14.52 34.30
CA HIS A 281 41.89 -15.83 34.88
C HIS A 281 41.71 -15.97 36.41
N ILE A 282 41.02 -15.04 37.11
CA ILE A 282 40.99 -14.98 38.58
C ILE A 282 40.53 -16.29 39.24
N PHE A 283 39.55 -17.00 38.66
CA PHE A 283 39.05 -18.31 39.12
C PHE A 283 39.41 -19.48 38.16
N TYR A 284 40.38 -19.30 37.26
CA TYR A 284 40.82 -20.35 36.32
C TYR A 284 41.10 -21.68 37.05
N GLY A 285 40.60 -22.80 36.55
CA GLY A 285 40.91 -24.13 37.07
C GLY A 285 40.42 -24.40 38.49
N MET A 286 39.48 -23.62 39.02
CA MET A 286 38.81 -23.91 40.30
C MET A 286 37.75 -25.02 40.13
N SER A 287 38.17 -26.17 39.60
CA SER A 287 37.27 -27.26 39.17
C SER A 287 36.50 -27.97 40.30
N GLY A 288 36.82 -27.72 41.58
CA GLY A 288 36.03 -28.16 42.73
C GLY A 288 34.95 -27.18 43.21
N LEU A 289 34.95 -25.93 42.72
CA LEU A 289 34.06 -24.85 43.16
C LEU A 289 32.62 -25.10 42.69
N THR A 290 31.68 -25.28 43.61
CA THR A 290 30.29 -25.66 43.26
C THR A 290 29.35 -24.48 43.02
N SER A 291 29.66 -23.33 43.63
CA SER A 291 28.88 -22.10 43.64
C SER A 291 29.77 -20.93 44.08
N LEU A 292 29.53 -19.73 43.56
CA LEU A 292 30.25 -18.52 43.92
C LEU A 292 29.30 -17.33 44.04
N ASP A 293 29.47 -16.51 45.08
CA ASP A 293 28.79 -15.21 45.22
C ASP A 293 29.71 -14.11 44.68
N LEU A 294 29.16 -13.29 43.78
CA LEU A 294 29.85 -12.19 43.11
C LEU A 294 29.11 -10.85 43.31
N SER A 295 28.14 -10.79 44.23
CA SER A 295 27.32 -9.60 44.50
C SER A 295 28.12 -8.38 45.01
N SER A 296 29.35 -8.59 45.49
CA SER A 296 30.31 -7.55 45.86
C SER A 296 31.12 -6.99 44.68
N PHE A 297 31.13 -7.65 43.52
CA PHE A 297 31.99 -7.28 42.39
C PHE A 297 31.44 -6.08 41.61
N ASN A 298 32.22 -4.99 41.61
CA ASN A 298 32.15 -3.93 40.62
C ASN A 298 33.18 -4.21 39.52
N THR A 299 32.73 -4.23 38.25
CA THR A 299 33.60 -4.53 37.10
C THR A 299 33.68 -3.36 36.11
N MET A 300 33.17 -2.17 36.44
CA MET A 300 33.02 -1.05 35.50
C MET A 300 34.33 -0.58 34.86
N ASN A 301 35.46 -0.84 35.52
CA ASN A 301 36.82 -0.45 35.09
C ASN A 301 37.60 -1.60 34.42
N VAL A 302 37.00 -2.77 34.25
CA VAL A 302 37.62 -3.95 33.64
C VAL A 302 37.41 -3.94 32.13
N SER A 303 38.49 -4.16 31.37
CA SER A 303 38.46 -4.26 29.90
C SER A 303 38.69 -5.68 29.37
N ASN A 304 39.19 -6.58 30.21
CA ASN A 304 39.56 -7.95 29.87
C ASN A 304 38.98 -8.94 30.89
N MET A 305 37.98 -9.72 30.47
CA MET A 305 37.36 -10.78 31.28
C MET A 305 37.74 -12.18 30.77
N SER A 306 38.79 -12.29 29.96
CA SER A 306 39.20 -13.58 29.39
C SER A 306 39.55 -14.60 30.49
N TYR A 307 39.20 -15.87 30.21
CA TYR A 307 39.46 -17.03 31.05
C TYR A 307 38.91 -16.97 32.50
N MET A 308 38.04 -16.01 32.84
CA MET A 308 37.66 -15.70 34.24
C MET A 308 37.18 -16.90 35.06
N PHE A 309 36.37 -17.78 34.46
CA PHE A 309 35.81 -19.01 35.05
C PHE A 309 36.24 -20.28 34.28
N TYR A 310 37.38 -20.24 33.59
CA TYR A 310 37.89 -21.38 32.83
C TYR A 310 37.97 -22.65 33.69
N ASP A 311 37.48 -23.79 33.19
CA ASP A 311 37.47 -25.11 33.83
C ASP A 311 36.95 -25.10 35.28
N CYS A 312 36.00 -24.22 35.59
CA CYS A 312 35.20 -24.29 36.81
C CYS A 312 34.10 -25.36 36.68
N SER A 313 34.51 -26.59 36.33
CA SER A 313 33.63 -27.66 35.86
C SER A 313 32.61 -28.17 36.90
N ALA A 314 32.82 -27.92 38.19
CA ALA A 314 31.83 -28.21 39.24
C ALA A 314 30.80 -27.09 39.50
N LEU A 315 30.92 -25.90 38.90
CA LEU A 315 29.93 -24.83 39.07
C LEU A 315 28.59 -25.29 38.50
N THR A 316 27.56 -25.36 39.34
CA THR A 316 26.19 -25.72 38.93
C THR A 316 25.31 -24.51 38.66
N THR A 317 25.64 -23.38 39.31
CA THR A 317 25.01 -22.07 39.16
C THR A 317 26.06 -20.98 39.30
N LEU A 318 25.94 -19.90 38.52
CA LEU A 318 26.77 -18.71 38.61
C LEU A 318 25.92 -17.48 38.28
N ASP A 319 25.95 -16.46 39.14
CA ASP A 319 25.29 -15.18 38.90
C ASP A 319 26.31 -14.14 38.42
N VAL A 320 26.13 -13.65 37.20
CA VAL A 320 26.89 -12.54 36.59
C VAL A 320 25.99 -11.36 36.21
N THR A 321 24.74 -11.33 36.69
CA THR A 321 23.78 -10.25 36.39
C THR A 321 24.22 -8.90 36.95
N GLY A 322 25.08 -8.89 37.98
CA GLY A 322 25.72 -7.67 38.50
C GLY A 322 26.84 -7.09 37.63
N PHE A 323 27.40 -7.84 36.67
CA PHE A 323 28.59 -7.42 35.91
C PHE A 323 28.30 -6.22 35.00
N GLN A 324 29.17 -5.22 35.05
CA GLN A 324 29.18 -4.09 34.13
C GLN A 324 30.24 -4.33 33.05
N THR A 325 29.84 -4.76 31.86
CA THR A 325 30.76 -5.20 30.80
C THR A 325 31.00 -4.19 29.68
N ALA A 326 30.43 -2.97 29.76
CA ALA A 326 30.40 -2.02 28.65
C ALA A 326 31.78 -1.51 28.15
N ASN A 327 32.84 -1.73 28.94
CA ASN A 327 34.23 -1.41 28.59
C ASN A 327 35.06 -2.66 28.19
N VAL A 328 34.45 -3.85 28.20
CA VAL A 328 35.13 -5.13 27.95
C VAL A 328 35.25 -5.39 26.46
N THR A 329 36.49 -5.59 26.00
CA THR A 329 36.81 -5.92 24.61
C THR A 329 37.08 -7.40 24.39
N ASN A 330 37.47 -8.11 25.45
CA ASN A 330 37.88 -9.52 25.39
C ASN A 330 37.10 -10.38 26.42
N PHE A 331 36.30 -11.31 25.90
CA PHE A 331 35.53 -12.32 26.62
C PHE A 331 36.03 -13.76 26.32
N SER A 332 37.17 -13.91 25.64
CA SER A 332 37.64 -15.22 25.18
C SER A 332 37.81 -16.22 26.33
N HIS A 333 37.38 -17.46 26.09
CA HIS A 333 37.40 -18.56 27.06
C HIS A 333 36.71 -18.28 28.41
N MET A 334 35.92 -17.20 28.59
CA MET A 334 35.44 -16.73 29.90
C MET A 334 34.73 -17.80 30.74
N PHE A 335 33.92 -18.66 30.11
CA PHE A 335 33.22 -19.78 30.75
C PHE A 335 33.68 -21.15 30.23
N ARG A 336 34.78 -21.22 29.45
CA ARG A 336 35.25 -22.46 28.81
C ARG A 336 35.42 -23.58 29.83
N GLY A 337 34.75 -24.70 29.65
CA GLY A 337 34.82 -25.86 30.53
C GLY A 337 33.91 -25.81 31.76
N CYS A 338 33.00 -24.83 31.87
CA CYS A 338 31.93 -24.81 32.89
C CYS A 338 30.84 -25.86 32.59
N SER A 339 31.21 -27.13 32.47
CA SER A 339 30.35 -28.24 32.07
C SER A 339 29.22 -28.57 33.06
N GLY A 340 29.34 -28.14 34.33
CA GLY A 340 28.30 -28.26 35.34
C GLY A 340 27.16 -27.24 35.24
N LEU A 341 27.34 -26.11 34.53
CA LEU A 341 26.33 -25.06 34.45
C LEU A 341 25.15 -25.52 33.59
N ALA A 342 23.96 -25.61 34.19
CA ALA A 342 22.73 -25.97 33.46
C ALA A 342 22.08 -24.78 32.74
N GLN A 343 22.29 -23.57 33.26
CA GLN A 343 21.78 -22.27 32.79
C GLN A 343 22.82 -21.18 33.12
N LEU A 344 22.80 -20.07 32.37
CA LEU A 344 23.62 -18.88 32.62
C LEU A 344 22.87 -17.63 32.15
N ASP A 345 22.61 -16.68 33.04
CA ASP A 345 21.97 -15.39 32.69
C ASP A 345 23.05 -14.38 32.30
N LEU A 346 22.96 -13.87 31.07
CA LEU A 346 23.88 -12.90 30.49
C LEU A 346 23.19 -11.56 30.18
N SER A 347 21.98 -11.32 30.65
CA SER A 347 21.15 -10.14 30.31
C SER A 347 21.78 -8.78 30.69
N SER A 348 22.78 -8.78 31.57
CA SER A 348 23.61 -7.62 31.92
C SER A 348 24.74 -7.31 30.92
N PHE A 349 25.10 -8.24 30.04
CA PHE A 349 26.26 -8.12 29.16
C PHE A 349 26.00 -7.13 28.03
N VAL A 350 26.67 -5.98 28.10
CA VAL A 350 26.84 -5.04 26.99
C VAL A 350 28.10 -5.44 26.23
N THR A 351 27.95 -5.90 24.99
CA THR A 351 29.04 -6.46 24.17
C THR A 351 29.51 -5.54 23.04
N SER A 352 29.00 -4.31 22.92
CA SER A 352 29.25 -3.43 21.76
C SER A 352 30.71 -2.96 21.59
N GLN A 353 31.59 -3.24 22.55
CA GLN A 353 33.05 -3.03 22.44
C GLN A 353 33.84 -4.34 22.26
N ALA A 354 33.17 -5.51 22.22
CA ALA A 354 33.80 -6.81 22.08
C ALA A 354 34.44 -6.98 20.70
N THR A 355 35.72 -7.33 20.68
CA THR A 355 36.44 -7.75 19.47
C THR A 355 36.78 -9.25 19.49
N GLU A 356 36.77 -9.86 20.68
CA GLU A 356 37.28 -11.20 20.94
C GLU A 356 36.31 -11.99 21.86
N MET A 357 35.64 -12.99 21.28
CA MET A 357 34.67 -13.90 21.93
C MET A 357 35.00 -15.38 21.70
N SER A 358 36.19 -15.70 21.17
CA SER A 358 36.55 -17.08 20.85
C SER A 358 36.53 -17.99 22.07
N PHE A 359 36.10 -19.24 21.87
CA PHE A 359 35.93 -20.24 22.92
C PHE A 359 35.05 -19.86 24.13
N MET A 360 34.29 -18.75 24.10
CA MET A 360 33.64 -18.17 25.30
C MET A 360 32.83 -19.20 26.12
N PHE A 361 32.09 -20.10 25.44
CA PHE A 361 31.30 -21.17 26.06
C PHE A 361 31.84 -22.58 25.74
N HIS A 362 33.04 -22.72 25.17
CA HIS A 362 33.60 -24.02 24.76
C HIS A 362 33.51 -25.06 25.89
N GLY A 363 32.81 -26.16 25.67
CA GLY A 363 32.70 -27.28 26.60
C GLY A 363 31.72 -27.04 27.76
N CYS A 364 30.84 -26.05 27.68
CA CYS A 364 29.70 -25.89 28.59
C CYS A 364 28.61 -26.92 28.27
N SER A 365 28.96 -28.21 28.30
CA SER A 365 28.11 -29.33 27.85
C SER A 365 26.84 -29.54 28.68
N GLY A 366 26.76 -28.94 29.88
CA GLY A 366 25.56 -28.94 30.72
C GLY A 366 24.52 -27.88 30.35
N LEU A 367 24.88 -26.82 29.61
CA LEU A 367 23.94 -25.73 29.28
C LEU A 367 22.82 -26.27 28.39
N GLN A 368 21.58 -26.11 28.84
CA GLN A 368 20.38 -26.59 28.11
C GLN A 368 19.77 -25.52 27.19
N ALA A 369 19.92 -24.24 27.59
CA ALA A 369 19.55 -23.06 26.83
C ALA A 369 20.51 -21.92 27.18
N LEU A 370 20.67 -20.95 26.27
CA LEU A 370 21.53 -19.78 26.43
C LEU A 370 20.99 -18.63 25.56
N ASP A 371 20.67 -17.48 26.18
CA ASP A 371 20.25 -16.28 25.44
C ASP A 371 21.48 -15.43 25.08
N VAL A 372 21.68 -15.25 23.77
CA VAL A 372 22.68 -14.34 23.18
C VAL A 372 22.03 -13.32 22.23
N THR A 373 20.70 -13.20 22.23
CA THR A 373 19.94 -12.38 21.28
C THR A 373 20.09 -10.87 21.49
N HIS A 374 20.66 -10.46 22.62
CA HIS A 374 21.03 -9.08 22.93
C HIS A 374 22.50 -8.76 22.65
N PHE A 375 23.32 -9.73 22.22
CA PHE A 375 24.72 -9.48 21.90
C PHE A 375 24.84 -8.63 20.62
N ASP A 376 25.42 -7.44 20.77
CA ASP A 376 26.03 -6.72 19.65
C ASP A 376 27.38 -7.38 19.34
N THR A 377 27.48 -8.00 18.16
CA THR A 377 28.70 -8.64 17.67
C THR A 377 29.38 -7.84 16.54
N SER A 378 28.91 -6.65 16.21
CA SER A 378 29.36 -5.90 15.02
C SER A 378 30.87 -5.60 15.00
N ASN A 379 31.50 -5.49 16.17
CA ASN A 379 32.95 -5.29 16.32
C ASN A 379 33.76 -6.60 16.50
N VAL A 380 33.12 -7.77 16.55
CA VAL A 380 33.77 -9.05 16.83
C VAL A 380 34.55 -9.55 15.61
N MET A 381 35.85 -9.73 15.81
CA MET A 381 36.78 -10.25 14.79
C MET A 381 37.03 -11.76 14.95
N TYR A 382 36.91 -12.26 16.18
CA TYR A 382 37.25 -13.63 16.57
C TYR A 382 36.12 -14.28 17.37
N MET A 383 35.47 -15.30 16.79
CA MET A 383 34.42 -16.13 17.41
C MET A 383 34.59 -17.64 17.14
N HIS A 384 35.76 -18.07 16.67
CA HIS A 384 36.11 -19.48 16.54
C HIS A 384 35.95 -20.23 17.87
N TYR A 385 35.55 -21.51 17.81
CA TYR A 385 35.20 -22.36 18.97
C TYR A 385 34.14 -21.83 19.94
N MET A 386 33.42 -20.72 19.68
CA MET A 386 32.60 -20.03 20.68
C MET A 386 31.59 -20.93 21.42
N PHE A 387 30.93 -21.85 20.73
CA PHE A 387 29.97 -22.82 21.30
C PHE A 387 30.46 -24.28 21.24
N HIS A 388 31.72 -24.53 20.87
CA HIS A 388 32.28 -25.87 20.70
C HIS A 388 31.99 -26.79 21.90
N GLY A 389 31.30 -27.90 21.68
CA GLY A 389 31.01 -28.91 22.71
C GLY A 389 29.91 -28.50 23.70
N CYS A 390 29.07 -27.51 23.37
CA CYS A 390 27.83 -27.22 24.10
C CYS A 390 26.74 -28.27 23.79
N SER A 391 27.05 -29.54 24.02
CA SER A 391 26.23 -30.70 23.62
C SER A 391 24.84 -30.76 24.27
N GLY A 392 24.62 -30.01 25.35
CA GLY A 392 23.34 -29.91 26.05
C GLY A 392 22.34 -28.93 25.41
N LEU A 393 22.81 -27.98 24.58
CA LEU A 393 21.94 -26.99 23.94
C LEU A 393 21.03 -27.68 22.93
N THR A 394 19.71 -27.55 23.10
CA THR A 394 18.71 -28.04 22.15
C THR A 394 18.28 -26.98 21.14
N GLU A 395 18.40 -25.70 21.52
CA GLU A 395 18.14 -24.52 20.70
C GLU A 395 19.20 -23.44 20.98
N LEU A 396 19.49 -22.60 19.98
CA LEU A 396 20.38 -21.45 20.10
C LEU A 396 20.03 -20.43 19.01
N ASP A 397 19.60 -19.22 19.40
CA ASP A 397 19.30 -18.14 18.46
C ASP A 397 20.53 -17.24 18.23
N VAL A 398 21.18 -17.41 17.07
CA VAL A 398 22.27 -16.55 16.59
C VAL A 398 21.82 -15.61 15.45
N SER A 399 20.50 -15.49 15.19
CA SER A 399 19.95 -14.75 14.04
C SER A 399 20.32 -13.27 14.00
N ARG A 400 20.80 -12.71 15.12
CA ARG A 400 21.21 -11.31 15.28
C ARG A 400 22.73 -11.07 15.22
N PHE A 401 23.54 -12.12 15.05
CA PHE A 401 24.99 -11.97 14.98
C PHE A 401 25.38 -11.28 13.66
N ASP A 402 25.84 -10.04 13.75
CA ASP A 402 26.64 -9.44 12.67
C ASP A 402 28.03 -10.09 12.69
N THR A 403 28.33 -10.87 11.65
CA THR A 403 29.61 -11.55 11.47
C THR A 403 30.51 -10.86 10.43
N THR A 404 30.19 -9.64 10.00
CA THR A 404 30.86 -8.97 8.87
C THR A 404 32.37 -8.77 9.08
N ASN A 405 32.81 -8.58 10.33
CA ASN A 405 34.23 -8.44 10.68
C ASN A 405 34.93 -9.77 11.04
N VAL A 406 34.22 -10.90 11.00
CA VAL A 406 34.74 -12.21 11.40
C VAL A 406 35.63 -12.81 10.31
N THR A 407 36.82 -13.26 10.72
CA THR A 407 37.81 -13.86 9.79
C THR A 407 37.89 -15.39 9.88
N SER A 408 37.33 -15.99 10.93
CA SER A 408 37.39 -17.43 11.23
C SER A 408 36.16 -17.89 12.02
N MET A 409 35.46 -18.89 11.47
CA MET A 409 34.35 -19.63 12.11
C MET A 409 34.76 -21.08 12.44
N TYR A 410 36.07 -21.33 12.52
CA TYR A 410 36.67 -22.62 12.81
C TYR A 410 36.07 -23.25 14.09
N TYR A 411 35.57 -24.49 13.99
CA TYR A 411 34.95 -25.25 15.09
C TYR A 411 33.80 -24.53 15.85
N MET A 412 33.19 -23.47 15.30
CA MET A 412 32.30 -22.55 16.06
C MET A 412 31.13 -23.25 16.79
N PHE A 413 30.46 -24.21 16.14
CA PHE A 413 29.36 -25.00 16.69
C PHE A 413 29.69 -26.50 16.80
N PHE A 414 30.96 -26.89 16.65
CA PHE A 414 31.36 -28.30 16.68
C PHE A 414 30.87 -29.01 17.94
N GLY A 415 30.28 -30.20 17.81
CA GLY A 415 29.82 -30.98 18.96
C GLY A 415 28.64 -30.36 19.72
N CYS A 416 27.91 -29.41 19.14
CA CYS A 416 26.59 -28.99 19.63
C CYS A 416 25.52 -30.05 19.31
N SER A 417 25.77 -31.30 19.74
CA SER A 417 25.01 -32.49 19.33
C SER A 417 23.56 -32.52 19.80
N GLY A 418 23.14 -31.61 20.68
CA GLY A 418 21.75 -31.44 21.11
C GLY A 418 20.89 -30.62 20.14
N LEU A 419 21.49 -29.76 19.32
CA LEU A 419 20.77 -28.88 18.39
C LEU A 419 20.05 -29.70 17.31
N THR A 420 18.78 -29.38 17.07
CA THR A 420 17.98 -29.94 15.96
C THR A 420 17.86 -28.99 14.78
N ALA A 421 17.94 -27.68 15.04
CA ALA A 421 17.92 -26.61 14.04
C ALA A 421 18.87 -25.48 14.48
N LEU A 422 19.38 -24.71 13.51
CA LEU A 422 20.20 -23.53 13.73
C LEU A 422 20.03 -22.58 12.53
N ASP A 423 19.68 -21.31 12.77
CA ASP A 423 19.59 -20.29 11.72
C ASP A 423 20.92 -19.53 11.62
N VAL A 424 21.57 -19.65 10.46
CA VAL A 424 22.80 -18.90 10.12
C VAL A 424 22.61 -18.02 8.88
N THR A 425 21.38 -17.81 8.41
CA THR A 425 21.08 -17.13 7.14
C THR A 425 21.55 -15.67 7.08
N ASN A 426 21.65 -15.01 8.25
CA ASN A 426 22.16 -13.64 8.38
C ASN A 426 23.71 -13.55 8.46
N PHE A 427 24.44 -14.67 8.47
CA PHE A 427 25.90 -14.65 8.62
C PHE A 427 26.58 -14.10 7.36
N SER A 428 27.20 -12.93 7.49
CA SER A 428 28.11 -12.35 6.50
C SER A 428 29.45 -13.10 6.53
N THR A 429 29.80 -13.80 5.45
CA THR A 429 31.01 -14.66 5.39
C THR A 429 32.09 -14.16 4.42
N THR A 430 31.92 -13.02 3.75
CA THR A 430 32.84 -12.50 2.73
C THR A 430 34.29 -12.29 3.22
N ASN A 431 34.50 -12.10 4.53
CA ASN A 431 35.82 -11.98 5.16
C ASN A 431 36.33 -13.29 5.81
N VAL A 432 35.53 -14.36 5.83
CA VAL A 432 35.85 -15.63 6.50
C VAL A 432 36.80 -16.47 5.65
N THR A 433 37.95 -16.81 6.23
CA THR A 433 39.00 -17.63 5.59
C THR A 433 38.91 -19.12 5.95
N THR A 434 38.25 -19.46 7.06
CA THR A 434 38.04 -20.85 7.49
C THR A 434 36.70 -21.08 8.17
N MET A 435 36.06 -22.18 7.77
CA MET A 435 34.85 -22.78 8.36
C MET A 435 35.10 -24.26 8.68
N SER A 436 36.37 -24.68 8.78
CA SER A 436 36.68 -26.09 9.01
C SER A 436 36.08 -26.57 10.33
N PHE A 437 35.41 -27.72 10.27
CA PHE A 437 34.64 -28.34 11.36
C PHE A 437 33.54 -27.45 12.00
N MET A 438 33.07 -26.39 11.32
CA MET A 438 32.12 -25.41 11.88
C MET A 438 30.86 -26.04 12.49
N PHE A 439 30.27 -27.05 11.83
CA PHE A 439 29.06 -27.76 12.28
C PHE A 439 29.31 -29.25 12.60
N ALA A 440 30.57 -29.71 12.63
CA ALA A 440 30.83 -31.14 12.77
C ALA A 440 30.44 -31.71 14.14
N GLU A 441 30.05 -32.98 14.18
CA GLU A 441 29.45 -33.64 15.34
C GLU A 441 28.13 -33.00 15.84
N CYS A 442 27.46 -32.14 15.06
CA CYS A 442 26.07 -31.73 15.28
C CYS A 442 25.10 -32.88 14.93
N LEU A 443 25.15 -33.96 15.71
CA LEU A 443 24.55 -35.26 15.39
C LEU A 443 23.03 -35.22 15.12
N ASN A 444 22.30 -34.27 15.73
CA ASN A 444 20.85 -34.15 15.65
C ASN A 444 20.34 -33.03 14.74
N LEU A 445 21.22 -32.27 14.08
CA LEU A 445 20.86 -31.15 13.20
C LEU A 445 20.18 -31.69 11.95
N GLU A 446 18.91 -31.31 11.71
CA GLU A 446 18.06 -31.90 10.68
C GLU A 446 18.17 -31.18 9.33
N ALA A 447 18.42 -29.87 9.35
CA ALA A 447 18.71 -29.04 8.19
C ALA A 447 19.61 -27.86 8.58
N ILE A 448 20.32 -27.28 7.61
CA ILE A 448 21.11 -26.05 7.77
C ILE A 448 21.07 -25.25 6.46
N ASP A 449 20.59 -24.01 6.51
CA ASP A 449 20.59 -23.11 5.35
C ASP A 449 21.91 -22.33 5.32
N VAL A 450 22.74 -22.61 4.30
CA VAL A 450 24.01 -21.93 4.04
C VAL A 450 23.98 -21.12 2.74
N SER A 451 22.79 -20.85 2.17
CA SER A 451 22.62 -20.11 0.91
C SER A 451 23.17 -18.68 0.95
N GLY A 452 23.21 -18.06 2.14
CA GLY A 452 23.80 -16.75 2.38
C GLY A 452 25.34 -16.72 2.39
N PHE A 453 26.02 -17.87 2.39
CA PHE A 453 27.48 -17.92 2.58
C PHE A 453 28.24 -17.56 1.29
N ASP A 454 28.75 -16.32 1.21
CA ASP A 454 29.78 -15.95 0.24
C ASP A 454 31.12 -16.58 0.62
N THR A 455 31.50 -17.66 -0.07
CA THR A 455 32.76 -18.38 0.16
C THR A 455 33.91 -17.89 -0.72
N GLU A 456 33.79 -16.76 -1.43
CA GLU A 456 34.81 -16.24 -2.37
C GLU A 456 36.22 -16.17 -1.73
N ASN A 457 36.31 -15.86 -0.43
CA ASN A 457 37.56 -15.73 0.29
C ASN A 457 37.89 -16.91 1.22
N LEU A 458 37.11 -18.00 1.18
CA LEU A 458 37.38 -19.22 1.95
C LEU A 458 38.68 -19.89 1.49
N ARG A 459 39.40 -20.52 2.44
CA ARG A 459 40.59 -21.35 2.20
C ARG A 459 40.41 -22.76 2.76
N PHE A 460 39.78 -22.89 3.93
CA PHE A 460 39.71 -24.15 4.65
C PHE A 460 38.28 -24.48 5.11
N MET A 461 37.73 -25.58 4.60
CA MET A 461 36.40 -26.12 4.91
C MET A 461 36.44 -27.62 5.26
N ARG A 462 37.61 -28.10 5.71
CA ARG A 462 37.83 -29.49 6.13
C ARG A 462 36.77 -29.88 7.16
N GLY A 463 36.08 -31.00 6.93
CA GLY A 463 35.12 -31.56 7.88
C GLY A 463 33.92 -30.68 8.22
N MET A 464 33.55 -29.67 7.40
CA MET A 464 32.53 -28.67 7.77
C MET A 464 31.20 -29.26 8.30
N PHE A 465 30.73 -30.37 7.73
CA PHE A 465 29.50 -31.08 8.11
C PHE A 465 29.77 -32.52 8.62
N ARG A 466 31.01 -32.85 8.99
CA ARG A 466 31.41 -34.21 9.43
C ARG A 466 30.52 -34.70 10.58
N ASN A 467 29.98 -35.92 10.45
CA ASN A 467 29.05 -36.54 11.39
C ASN A 467 27.73 -35.77 11.65
N CYS A 468 27.31 -34.84 10.78
CA CYS A 468 25.94 -34.32 10.77
C CYS A 468 24.98 -35.40 10.25
N LYS A 469 24.65 -36.37 11.11
CA LYS A 469 24.02 -37.65 10.70
C LYS A 469 22.59 -37.53 10.22
N LYS A 470 21.86 -36.49 10.63
CA LYS A 470 20.45 -36.27 10.25
C LYS A 470 20.24 -35.35 9.04
N ILE A 471 21.24 -34.58 8.60
CA ILE A 471 21.08 -33.68 7.46
C ILE A 471 20.81 -34.52 6.20
N THR A 472 19.66 -34.29 5.56
CA THR A 472 19.24 -34.99 4.34
C THR A 472 19.61 -34.23 3.07
N GLU A 473 19.58 -32.90 3.09
CA GLU A 473 19.93 -32.07 1.94
C GLU A 473 20.93 -30.96 2.29
N LEU A 474 21.84 -30.65 1.35
CA LEU A 474 22.74 -29.50 1.41
C LEU A 474 22.78 -28.79 0.05
N ASP A 475 22.32 -27.53 0.02
CA ASP A 475 22.53 -26.67 -1.14
C ASP A 475 23.87 -25.94 -1.02
N LEU A 476 24.81 -26.32 -1.89
CA LEU A 476 26.14 -25.73 -2.04
C LEU A 476 26.30 -25.13 -3.44
N SER A 477 25.21 -24.88 -4.17
CA SER A 477 25.22 -24.34 -5.53
C SER A 477 25.80 -22.93 -5.63
N HIS A 478 25.74 -22.17 -4.54
CA HIS A 478 26.33 -20.85 -4.39
C HIS A 478 27.80 -20.86 -3.93
N PHE A 479 28.34 -22.00 -3.50
CA PHE A 479 29.71 -22.08 -2.97
C PHE A 479 30.75 -21.92 -4.10
N LYS A 480 31.69 -21.01 -3.86
CA LYS A 480 32.83 -20.69 -4.73
C LYS A 480 34.08 -21.32 -4.11
N THR A 481 34.45 -22.52 -4.54
CA THR A 481 35.58 -23.26 -3.96
C THR A 481 36.92 -23.02 -4.66
N GLY A 482 36.98 -22.12 -5.64
CA GLY A 482 38.19 -21.86 -6.45
C GLY A 482 39.42 -21.32 -5.72
N LYS A 483 39.30 -20.91 -4.44
CA LYS A 483 40.43 -20.57 -3.56
C LYS A 483 40.62 -21.56 -2.40
N VAL A 484 39.82 -22.61 -2.31
CA VAL A 484 39.87 -23.59 -1.22
C VAL A 484 41.09 -24.49 -1.39
N GLN A 485 41.84 -24.65 -0.30
CA GLN A 485 43.07 -25.43 -0.20
C GLN A 485 42.87 -26.73 0.56
N LEU A 486 41.87 -26.80 1.44
CA LEU A 486 41.62 -27.93 2.34
C LEU A 486 40.12 -28.16 2.52
N GLN A 487 39.62 -29.31 2.07
CA GLN A 487 38.20 -29.68 2.12
C GLN A 487 37.96 -31.16 2.51
N GLN A 488 38.99 -31.87 2.96
CA GLN A 488 38.89 -33.29 3.30
C GLN A 488 37.78 -33.53 4.34
N GLU A 489 37.18 -34.72 4.33
CA GLU A 489 36.22 -35.17 5.34
C GLU A 489 34.94 -34.32 5.48
N MET A 490 34.69 -33.36 4.58
CA MET A 490 33.55 -32.41 4.64
C MET A 490 32.21 -33.08 4.95
N PHE A 491 31.94 -34.25 4.34
CA PHE A 491 30.72 -35.04 4.48
C PHE A 491 30.95 -36.36 5.24
N ALA A 492 32.11 -36.55 5.88
CA ALA A 492 32.47 -37.81 6.53
C ALA A 492 31.44 -38.18 7.61
N GLY A 493 30.63 -39.20 7.37
CA GLY A 493 29.59 -39.66 8.30
C GLY A 493 28.26 -38.89 8.27
N THR A 494 27.97 -38.09 7.22
CA THR A 494 26.62 -37.54 6.97
C THR A 494 25.68 -38.62 6.42
N THR A 495 25.38 -39.64 7.22
CA THR A 495 24.78 -40.92 6.77
C THR A 495 23.38 -40.82 6.17
N SER A 496 22.64 -39.73 6.41
CA SER A 496 21.33 -39.50 5.81
C SER A 496 21.34 -38.50 4.64
N LEU A 497 22.51 -37.98 4.24
CA LEU A 497 22.64 -37.01 3.16
C LEU A 497 22.27 -37.67 1.83
N SER A 498 21.05 -37.39 1.35
CA SER A 498 20.42 -37.95 0.16
C SER A 498 20.35 -37.00 -1.02
N LYS A 499 20.68 -35.72 -0.80
CA LYS A 499 20.63 -34.66 -1.81
C LYS A 499 21.77 -33.64 -1.61
N ILE A 500 22.50 -33.33 -2.67
CA ILE A 500 23.57 -32.31 -2.68
C ILE A 500 23.47 -31.49 -3.96
N SER A 501 23.29 -30.17 -3.83
CA SER A 501 23.28 -29.24 -4.98
C SER A 501 24.64 -28.59 -5.15
N LEU A 502 25.22 -28.65 -6.35
CA LEU A 502 26.59 -28.23 -6.64
C LEU A 502 26.65 -27.27 -7.83
N GLY A 503 27.40 -26.18 -7.67
CA GLY A 503 27.42 -25.07 -8.64
C GLY A 503 28.65 -25.05 -9.55
N ILE A 504 28.59 -24.25 -10.62
CA ILE A 504 29.70 -24.07 -11.58
C ILE A 504 30.95 -23.41 -10.99
N GLN A 505 30.88 -22.90 -9.75
CA GLN A 505 32.03 -22.41 -8.98
C GLN A 505 32.49 -23.40 -7.88
N PHE A 506 31.86 -24.56 -7.79
CA PHE A 506 32.29 -25.68 -6.94
C PHE A 506 33.15 -26.63 -7.78
N TYR A 507 34.47 -26.62 -7.58
CA TYR A 507 35.44 -27.17 -8.54
C TYR A 507 35.73 -28.66 -8.42
N SER A 508 35.68 -29.25 -7.22
CA SER A 508 36.05 -30.65 -6.98
C SER A 508 35.41 -31.19 -5.71
N LEU A 509 35.08 -32.48 -5.68
CA LEU A 509 34.65 -33.24 -4.50
C LEU A 509 35.75 -34.14 -3.91
N THR A 510 36.99 -34.04 -4.39
CA THR A 510 38.10 -34.90 -3.95
C THR A 510 38.29 -34.84 -2.43
N ASP A 511 38.48 -36.03 -1.84
CA ASP A 511 38.67 -36.31 -0.41
C ASP A 511 37.57 -35.82 0.55
N THR A 512 36.42 -35.34 0.06
CA THR A 512 35.32 -34.83 0.91
C THR A 512 34.63 -35.91 1.75
N ASN A 513 34.89 -37.19 1.45
CA ASN A 513 34.36 -38.39 2.11
C ASN A 513 32.83 -38.45 2.23
N ILE A 514 32.13 -38.21 1.11
CA ILE A 514 30.72 -38.57 0.93
C ILE A 514 30.56 -40.06 1.33
N PRO A 515 29.64 -40.42 2.24
CA PRO A 515 29.46 -41.81 2.68
C PRO A 515 29.10 -42.73 1.51
N GLU A 516 29.66 -43.94 1.48
CA GLU A 516 29.23 -44.94 0.50
C GLU A 516 27.80 -45.41 0.78
N LEU A 517 27.02 -45.56 -0.28
CA LEU A 517 25.61 -45.93 -0.21
C LEU A 517 25.46 -47.45 -0.25
N LEU A 518 24.43 -47.95 0.44
CA LEU A 518 23.93 -49.31 0.28
C LEU A 518 22.64 -49.28 -0.53
N ALA A 519 22.42 -50.28 -1.38
CA ALA A 519 21.13 -50.45 -2.04
C ALA A 519 20.05 -50.83 -1.02
N THR A 520 18.84 -50.30 -1.19
CA THR A 520 17.67 -50.57 -0.35
C THR A 520 16.51 -51.08 -1.21
N GLU A 521 15.26 -51.00 -0.73
CA GLU A 521 14.07 -51.21 -1.58
C GLU A 521 13.69 -49.92 -2.34
N GLU A 522 14.28 -48.77 -1.99
CA GLU A 522 13.92 -47.45 -2.53
C GLU A 522 15.00 -46.87 -3.47
N HIS A 523 16.28 -47.13 -3.24
CA HIS A 523 17.39 -46.57 -4.03
C HIS A 523 18.50 -47.58 -4.36
N THR A 524 19.15 -47.40 -5.51
CA THR A 524 20.06 -48.40 -6.13
C THR A 524 21.41 -48.54 -5.44
N GLY A 525 21.76 -47.63 -4.53
CA GLY A 525 23.11 -47.50 -3.96
C GLY A 525 24.05 -46.63 -4.80
N TYR A 526 23.51 -45.85 -5.74
CA TYR A 526 24.24 -44.86 -6.54
C TYR A 526 23.66 -43.45 -6.33
N TRP A 527 24.45 -42.43 -6.62
CA TRP A 527 23.99 -41.07 -6.87
C TRP A 527 23.62 -40.92 -8.34
N GLN A 528 22.62 -40.10 -8.64
CA GLN A 528 22.33 -39.63 -10.00
C GLN A 528 22.08 -38.11 -9.99
N ASN A 529 22.54 -37.41 -11.03
CA ASN A 529 22.20 -35.99 -11.21
C ASN A 529 20.79 -35.81 -11.79
N VAL A 530 20.09 -34.76 -11.41
CA VAL A 530 18.68 -34.54 -11.80
C VAL A 530 18.55 -34.24 -13.29
N GLY A 531 19.45 -33.44 -13.86
CA GLY A 531 19.48 -33.09 -15.28
C GLY A 531 18.21 -32.37 -15.74
N SER A 532 17.53 -32.95 -16.73
CA SER A 532 16.23 -32.46 -17.23
C SER A 532 15.01 -33.09 -16.53
N GLY A 533 15.23 -33.89 -15.49
CA GLY A 533 14.22 -34.64 -14.76
C GLY A 533 13.70 -33.92 -13.51
N THR A 534 13.33 -34.71 -12.50
CA THR A 534 12.92 -34.26 -11.15
C THR A 534 13.68 -35.04 -10.09
N GLU A 535 13.63 -34.61 -8.82
CA GLU A 535 14.31 -35.33 -7.72
C GLU A 535 13.82 -36.79 -7.59
N ASP A 536 12.51 -37.05 -7.76
CA ASP A 536 11.93 -38.41 -7.76
C ASP A 536 12.20 -39.21 -9.05
N VAL A 537 12.57 -38.53 -10.15
CA VAL A 537 12.76 -39.13 -11.49
C VAL A 537 13.93 -38.42 -12.19
N PRO A 538 15.18 -38.66 -11.74
CA PRO A 538 16.35 -37.99 -12.31
C PRO A 538 16.61 -38.48 -13.74
N LEU A 539 16.86 -37.54 -14.66
CA LEU A 539 17.17 -37.81 -16.07
C LEU A 539 18.59 -37.40 -16.47
N GLY A 540 19.44 -37.09 -15.49
CA GLY A 540 20.86 -36.79 -15.72
C GLY A 540 21.68 -38.03 -16.06
N GLU A 541 22.71 -37.83 -16.87
CA GLU A 541 23.55 -38.90 -17.45
C GLU A 541 24.55 -39.52 -16.45
N TYR A 542 24.80 -38.88 -15.30
CA TYR A 542 25.84 -39.28 -14.34
C TYR A 542 25.28 -40.16 -13.22
N VAL A 543 25.33 -41.48 -13.39
CA VAL A 543 25.08 -42.47 -12.33
C VAL A 543 26.42 -42.91 -11.72
N LEU A 544 26.67 -42.60 -10.45
CA LEU A 544 27.99 -42.68 -9.80
C LEU A 544 27.90 -43.23 -8.36
N SER A 545 28.83 -44.08 -7.92
CA SER A 545 28.97 -44.36 -6.47
C SER A 545 29.57 -43.14 -5.75
N SER A 546 29.56 -43.10 -4.42
CA SER A 546 30.12 -41.94 -3.69
C SER A 546 31.62 -41.76 -3.98
N SER A 547 32.41 -42.85 -4.04
CA SER A 547 33.80 -42.82 -4.51
C SER A 547 33.94 -42.33 -5.96
N SER A 548 33.09 -42.78 -6.90
CA SER A 548 33.14 -42.26 -8.28
C SER A 548 32.79 -40.77 -8.33
N LEU A 549 31.73 -40.33 -7.65
CA LEU A 549 31.33 -38.92 -7.58
C LEU A 549 32.47 -38.04 -7.04
N MET A 550 33.13 -38.43 -5.95
CA MET A 550 34.26 -37.70 -5.39
C MET A 550 35.50 -37.65 -6.30
N THR A 551 35.72 -38.67 -7.14
CA THR A 551 36.93 -38.80 -7.96
C THR A 551 36.76 -38.32 -9.41
N THR A 552 35.53 -38.26 -9.93
CA THR A 552 35.27 -37.80 -11.32
C THR A 552 34.61 -36.43 -11.41
N TYR A 553 33.94 -35.94 -10.36
CA TYR A 553 33.27 -34.64 -10.40
C TYR A 553 34.22 -33.49 -10.75
N GLN A 554 33.78 -32.65 -11.69
CA GLN A 554 34.37 -31.36 -12.06
C GLN A 554 33.23 -30.34 -12.18
N ASN A 555 33.52 -29.03 -12.10
CA ASN A 555 32.48 -27.99 -12.15
C ASN A 555 31.62 -27.94 -13.44
N SER A 556 32.04 -28.61 -14.52
CA SER A 556 31.21 -28.82 -15.71
C SER A 556 30.05 -29.81 -15.49
N MET A 557 30.05 -30.54 -14.37
CA MET A 557 29.02 -31.48 -13.93
C MET A 557 28.14 -30.89 -12.81
N ALA A 558 28.13 -29.56 -12.67
CA ALA A 558 27.33 -28.83 -11.69
C ALA A 558 25.83 -29.05 -11.91
N ASP A 559 25.17 -29.63 -10.91
CA ASP A 559 23.75 -30.01 -10.90
C ASP A 559 23.33 -30.33 -9.45
N THR A 560 22.05 -30.66 -9.24
CA THR A 560 21.60 -31.37 -8.04
C THR A 560 21.84 -32.87 -8.21
N TYR A 561 22.49 -33.49 -7.22
CA TYR A 561 22.67 -34.93 -7.12
C TYR A 561 21.76 -35.49 -6.03
N VAL A 562 21.03 -36.54 -6.36
CA VAL A 562 20.16 -37.29 -5.43
C VAL A 562 20.61 -38.75 -5.35
N TRP A 563 20.24 -39.48 -4.30
CA TRP A 563 20.29 -40.94 -4.33
C TRP A 563 19.41 -41.42 -5.49
N GLN A 564 19.97 -42.22 -6.40
CA GLN A 564 19.25 -42.77 -7.54
C GLN A 564 18.10 -43.68 -7.05
N PRO A 565 16.83 -43.34 -7.33
CA PRO A 565 15.70 -44.21 -7.03
C PRO A 565 15.86 -45.54 -7.76
N ILE A 566 15.42 -46.64 -7.16
CA ILE A 566 15.27 -47.89 -7.91
C ILE A 566 14.23 -47.64 -9.00
N ALA A 567 14.62 -47.97 -10.24
CA ALA A 567 13.73 -48.06 -11.39
C ALA A 567 12.70 -49.18 -11.13
N SER A 568 11.68 -48.84 -10.35
CA SER A 568 10.44 -49.59 -10.27
C SER A 568 9.67 -49.40 -11.57
N GLU A 569 8.84 -50.39 -11.91
CA GLU A 569 7.83 -50.22 -12.95
C GLU A 569 6.96 -49.04 -12.49
N SER A 570 6.94 -47.93 -13.23
CA SER A 570 6.09 -46.79 -12.87
C SER A 570 4.85 -46.77 -13.75
N ILE A 571 3.75 -46.22 -13.23
CA ILE A 571 2.67 -45.72 -14.08
C ILE A 571 2.13 -44.43 -13.49
N ARG A 572 2.06 -43.41 -14.34
CA ARG A 572 1.51 -42.10 -14.01
C ARG A 572 0.32 -41.83 -14.91
N ALA A 573 -0.83 -41.66 -14.30
CA ALA A 573 -2.03 -41.11 -14.91
C ALA A 573 -2.42 -39.80 -14.21
N MET A 574 -3.28 -39.00 -14.85
CA MET A 574 -3.89 -37.81 -14.26
C MET A 574 -5.41 -37.99 -14.12
N ASP A 575 -6.04 -37.23 -13.24
CA ASP A 575 -7.51 -37.06 -13.24
C ASP A 575 -7.92 -36.25 -14.49
N SER A 576 -9.13 -36.47 -15.01
CA SER A 576 -9.67 -35.68 -16.13
C SER A 576 -11.15 -35.31 -15.95
N THR A 577 -11.60 -34.33 -16.73
CA THR A 577 -13.00 -33.92 -16.79
C THR A 577 -13.45 -33.90 -18.24
N ILE A 578 -14.47 -34.69 -18.52
CA ILE A 578 -15.15 -34.82 -19.81
C ILE A 578 -16.64 -34.53 -19.60
N TYR A 579 -17.41 -34.42 -20.68
CA TYR A 579 -18.83 -34.07 -20.60
C TYR A 579 -19.72 -35.15 -21.20
N VAL A 580 -20.99 -35.19 -20.78
CA VAL A 580 -21.97 -36.19 -21.25
C VAL A 580 -22.08 -36.18 -22.79
N GLY A 581 -21.63 -37.27 -23.41
CA GLY A 581 -21.56 -37.47 -24.86
C GLY A 581 -20.18 -37.23 -25.50
N ASP A 582 -19.17 -36.80 -24.75
CA ASP A 582 -17.77 -36.83 -25.21
C ASP A 582 -17.30 -38.29 -25.39
N SER A 583 -16.35 -38.51 -26.29
CA SER A 583 -15.54 -39.73 -26.34
C SER A 583 -14.46 -39.69 -25.26
N TRP A 584 -14.14 -40.85 -24.68
CA TRP A 584 -13.01 -41.05 -23.78
C TRP A 584 -12.36 -42.38 -24.10
N GLU A 585 -11.05 -42.36 -24.31
CA GLU A 585 -10.21 -43.55 -24.48
C GLU A 585 -9.20 -43.62 -23.33
N PRO A 586 -8.79 -44.81 -22.85
CA PRO A 586 -7.94 -44.87 -21.65
C PRO A 586 -6.51 -44.29 -21.84
N ILE A 587 -6.12 -43.97 -23.08
CA ILE A 587 -4.92 -43.18 -23.39
C ILE A 587 -5.03 -41.72 -22.90
N ASP A 588 -6.24 -41.13 -22.86
CA ASP A 588 -6.45 -39.69 -22.62
C ASP A 588 -5.96 -39.22 -21.24
N ASN A 589 -5.90 -40.13 -20.27
CA ASN A 589 -5.45 -39.88 -18.90
C ASN A 589 -4.04 -40.40 -18.61
N PHE A 590 -3.41 -41.13 -19.54
CA PHE A 590 -2.07 -41.70 -19.38
C PHE A 590 -0.99 -40.63 -19.60
N VAL A 591 -0.02 -40.54 -18.68
CA VAL A 591 1.10 -39.58 -18.78
C VAL A 591 2.37 -40.30 -19.22
N LEU A 592 2.75 -41.36 -18.50
CA LEU A 592 3.87 -42.24 -18.83
C LEU A 592 3.76 -43.54 -18.01
N ALA A 593 4.45 -44.58 -18.48
CA ALA A 593 4.81 -45.74 -17.69
C ALA A 593 6.28 -46.09 -18.00
N THR A 594 7.00 -46.65 -17.02
CA THR A 594 8.38 -47.09 -17.22
C THR A 594 8.55 -48.56 -16.90
N ASP A 595 9.48 -49.22 -17.59
CA ASP A 595 9.87 -50.59 -17.27
C ASP A 595 10.80 -50.63 -16.03
N PRO A 596 11.21 -51.83 -15.55
CA PRO A 596 12.17 -51.97 -14.44
C PRO A 596 13.58 -51.41 -14.69
N ASN A 597 13.85 -50.79 -15.84
CA ASN A 597 15.10 -50.11 -16.18
C ASN A 597 14.89 -48.59 -16.35
N GLY A 598 13.66 -48.08 -16.22
CA GLY A 598 13.31 -46.68 -16.43
C GLY A 598 12.99 -46.33 -17.89
N GLU A 599 13.01 -47.28 -18.83
CA GLU A 599 12.64 -47.01 -20.22
C GLU A 599 11.13 -46.81 -20.36
N SER A 600 10.71 -45.79 -21.11
CA SER A 600 9.31 -45.44 -21.31
C SER A 600 8.57 -46.53 -22.11
N ILE A 601 7.60 -47.18 -21.48
CA ILE A 601 6.74 -48.18 -22.14
C ILE A 601 5.61 -47.43 -22.87
N PRO A 602 5.35 -47.74 -24.15
CA PRO A 602 4.14 -47.30 -24.83
C PRO A 602 2.88 -47.73 -24.07
N PHE A 603 1.86 -46.87 -24.06
CA PHE A 603 0.54 -47.22 -23.54
C PHE A 603 -0.02 -48.49 -24.20
N ASP A 604 -0.59 -49.37 -23.38
CA ASP A 604 -1.34 -50.55 -23.78
C ASP A 604 -2.66 -50.58 -23.00
N GLU A 605 -3.80 -50.89 -23.65
CA GLU A 605 -5.11 -50.92 -22.99
C GLU A 605 -5.17 -51.91 -21.81
N SER A 606 -4.35 -52.97 -21.82
CA SER A 606 -4.26 -53.92 -20.72
C SER A 606 -3.63 -53.35 -19.44
N MET A 607 -3.02 -52.16 -19.51
CA MET A 607 -2.61 -51.39 -18.34
C MET A 607 -3.80 -50.80 -17.56
N VAL A 608 -5.04 -50.84 -18.07
CA VAL A 608 -6.16 -50.10 -17.48
C VAL A 608 -7.29 -51.02 -17.01
N THR A 609 -7.76 -50.77 -15.79
CA THR A 609 -8.90 -51.47 -15.19
C THR A 609 -9.95 -50.47 -14.66
N GLY A 610 -11.19 -50.64 -15.11
CA GLY A 610 -12.28 -49.69 -14.89
C GLY A 610 -13.00 -49.37 -16.20
N THR A 611 -14.11 -48.65 -16.12
CA THR A 611 -14.92 -48.22 -17.28
C THR A 611 -15.59 -46.90 -16.97
N VAL A 612 -15.51 -45.94 -17.89
CA VAL A 612 -16.21 -44.66 -17.81
C VAL A 612 -17.49 -44.73 -18.64
N ASP A 613 -18.65 -44.47 -18.03
CA ASP A 613 -19.89 -44.28 -18.80
C ASP A 613 -20.03 -42.80 -19.17
N THR A 614 -19.58 -42.44 -20.37
CA THR A 614 -19.67 -41.05 -20.86
C THR A 614 -21.10 -40.62 -21.19
N THR A 615 -22.12 -41.48 -21.01
CA THR A 615 -23.54 -41.15 -21.20
C THR A 615 -24.25 -40.70 -19.92
N THR A 616 -23.62 -40.86 -18.75
CA THR A 616 -24.20 -40.50 -17.44
C THR A 616 -23.22 -39.64 -16.64
N ALA A 617 -23.67 -38.47 -16.15
CA ALA A 617 -22.84 -37.61 -15.31
C ALA A 617 -22.50 -38.27 -13.96
N GLY A 618 -21.22 -38.24 -13.57
CA GLY A 618 -20.70 -38.95 -12.40
C GLY A 618 -19.17 -38.95 -12.33
N VAL A 619 -18.62 -39.50 -11.25
CA VAL A 619 -17.16 -39.68 -11.07
C VAL A 619 -16.84 -41.16 -11.21
N TYR A 620 -15.98 -41.50 -12.16
CA TYR A 620 -15.61 -42.87 -12.51
C TYR A 620 -14.15 -43.13 -12.12
N PRO A 621 -13.90 -43.95 -11.08
CA PRO A 621 -12.54 -44.33 -10.73
C PRO A 621 -11.98 -45.32 -11.76
N VAL A 622 -10.82 -44.98 -12.32
CA VAL A 622 -10.09 -45.80 -13.30
C VAL A 622 -8.71 -46.10 -12.72
N THR A 623 -8.31 -47.36 -12.73
CA THR A 623 -7.02 -47.79 -12.15
C THR A 623 -6.07 -48.21 -13.24
N TYR A 624 -4.97 -47.47 -13.34
CA TYR A 624 -3.84 -47.76 -14.21
C TYR A 624 -2.84 -48.64 -13.45
N THR A 625 -2.31 -49.64 -14.12
CA THR A 625 -1.37 -50.64 -13.57
C THR A 625 -0.28 -50.95 -14.58
N ASN A 626 0.97 -50.92 -14.14
CA ASN A 626 2.12 -51.38 -14.92
C ASN A 626 2.96 -52.30 -14.02
N GLY A 627 2.88 -53.61 -14.29
CA GLY A 627 3.49 -54.63 -13.46
C GLY A 627 3.07 -54.52 -11.98
N SER A 628 4.00 -54.06 -11.14
CA SER A 628 3.84 -53.86 -9.71
C SER A 628 3.27 -52.50 -9.29
N ALA A 629 3.42 -51.44 -10.11
CA ALA A 629 2.82 -50.13 -9.79
C ALA A 629 1.34 -50.05 -10.18
N SER A 630 0.60 -49.29 -9.37
CA SER A 630 -0.81 -48.97 -9.59
C SER A 630 -1.12 -47.54 -9.17
N GLN A 631 -1.82 -46.79 -10.02
CA GLN A 631 -2.41 -45.51 -9.67
C GLN A 631 -3.89 -45.51 -10.03
N GLN A 632 -4.74 -45.12 -9.08
CA GLN A 632 -6.16 -44.82 -9.36
C GLN A 632 -6.34 -43.32 -9.62
N ILE A 633 -7.07 -42.99 -10.68
CA ILE A 633 -7.46 -41.63 -11.05
C ILE A 633 -8.97 -41.54 -11.19
N ASN A 634 -9.50 -40.32 -11.20
CA ASN A 634 -10.91 -40.03 -11.42
C ASN A 634 -11.13 -39.44 -12.82
N VAL A 635 -11.99 -40.07 -13.61
CA VAL A 635 -12.59 -39.45 -14.80
C VAL A 635 -13.95 -38.91 -14.40
N THR A 636 -14.09 -37.59 -14.40
CA THR A 636 -15.35 -36.91 -14.06
C THR A 636 -16.13 -36.63 -15.34
N VAL A 637 -17.33 -37.18 -15.45
CA VAL A 637 -18.29 -36.86 -16.52
C VAL A 637 -19.25 -35.80 -15.99
N GLU A 638 -19.21 -34.60 -16.56
CA GLU A 638 -20.11 -33.49 -16.19
C GLU A 638 -21.24 -33.29 -17.21
N GLU A 639 -22.37 -32.72 -16.76
CA GLU A 639 -23.45 -32.31 -17.66
C GLU A 639 -23.00 -31.16 -18.56
N SER A 640 -22.88 -31.42 -19.87
CA SER A 640 -22.45 -30.41 -20.87
C SER A 640 -23.37 -29.19 -20.86
N GLN A 641 -22.82 -28.02 -20.51
CA GLN A 641 -23.54 -26.74 -20.46
C GLN A 641 -23.56 -25.99 -21.81
N GLU A 642 -23.34 -26.72 -22.92
CA GLU A 642 -23.40 -26.14 -24.26
C GLU A 642 -24.77 -25.51 -24.54
N THR A 643 -24.76 -24.27 -25.04
CA THR A 643 -25.96 -23.64 -25.59
C THR A 643 -25.64 -22.95 -26.91
N LEU A 644 -26.62 -22.91 -27.79
CA LEU A 644 -26.62 -22.10 -29.01
C LEU A 644 -27.96 -21.38 -29.08
N LYS A 645 -27.94 -20.05 -29.08
CA LYS A 645 -29.11 -19.19 -29.24
C LYS A 645 -28.90 -18.28 -30.43
N VAL A 646 -29.86 -18.37 -31.34
CA VAL A 646 -29.93 -17.64 -32.60
C VAL A 646 -31.39 -17.22 -32.81
N THR A 647 -31.60 -16.18 -33.59
CA THR A 647 -32.93 -15.59 -33.85
C THR A 647 -33.17 -15.46 -35.36
N ASP A 648 -34.44 -15.38 -35.76
CA ASP A 648 -34.82 -14.88 -37.09
C ASP A 648 -34.59 -13.37 -37.19
N SER A 649 -34.49 -12.81 -38.40
CA SER A 649 -34.38 -11.36 -38.64
C SER A 649 -35.10 -10.92 -39.92
N THR A 650 -35.29 -9.62 -40.08
CA THR A 650 -35.88 -9.02 -41.29
C THR A 650 -35.13 -7.75 -41.65
N ILE A 651 -34.74 -7.63 -42.92
CA ILE A 651 -33.93 -6.53 -43.47
C ILE A 651 -34.58 -5.96 -44.73
N ILE A 652 -34.31 -4.71 -45.09
CA ILE A 652 -34.85 -4.09 -46.31
C ILE A 652 -33.87 -4.35 -47.46
N VAL A 653 -34.40 -4.57 -48.66
CA VAL A 653 -33.59 -4.82 -49.87
C VAL A 653 -32.56 -3.70 -50.08
N GLY A 654 -31.31 -4.10 -50.30
CA GLY A 654 -30.13 -3.23 -50.36
C GLY A 654 -29.46 -2.92 -49.02
N ASP A 655 -29.98 -3.39 -47.89
CA ASP A 655 -29.27 -3.31 -46.60
C ASP A 655 -28.12 -4.32 -46.53
N ALA A 656 -27.14 -4.03 -45.67
CA ALA A 656 -26.10 -4.99 -45.32
C ALA A 656 -26.62 -5.97 -44.26
N TRP A 657 -26.28 -7.25 -44.42
CA TRP A 657 -26.48 -8.29 -43.43
C TRP A 657 -25.18 -9.06 -43.24
N THR A 658 -24.92 -9.49 -42.02
CA THR A 658 -23.79 -10.34 -41.66
C THR A 658 -24.28 -11.58 -40.91
N PRO A 659 -23.57 -12.71 -41.03
CA PRO A 659 -23.75 -13.87 -40.17
C PRO A 659 -23.76 -13.59 -38.65
N SER A 660 -23.23 -12.45 -38.18
CA SER A 660 -23.25 -12.07 -36.76
C SER A 660 -24.60 -11.52 -36.27
N ASP A 661 -25.42 -10.94 -37.15
CA ASP A 661 -26.64 -10.18 -36.76
C ASP A 661 -27.76 -11.06 -36.17
N ASN A 662 -27.71 -12.37 -36.43
CA ASN A 662 -28.70 -13.35 -35.96
C ASN A 662 -28.17 -14.24 -34.81
N PHE A 663 -26.92 -14.06 -34.38
CA PHE A 663 -26.31 -14.78 -33.27
C PHE A 663 -26.57 -14.06 -31.93
N VAL A 664 -27.22 -14.74 -30.98
CA VAL A 664 -27.60 -14.15 -29.68
C VAL A 664 -26.59 -14.51 -28.59
N SER A 665 -26.20 -15.79 -28.51
CA SER A 665 -25.16 -16.28 -27.59
C SER A 665 -24.86 -17.75 -27.86
N ALA A 666 -23.61 -18.17 -27.71
CA ALA A 666 -23.28 -19.56 -27.44
C ALA A 666 -22.57 -19.71 -26.09
N THR A 667 -22.66 -20.89 -25.49
CA THR A 667 -21.79 -21.34 -24.40
C THR A 667 -21.15 -22.66 -24.78
N ASP A 668 -19.89 -22.85 -24.37
CA ASP A 668 -19.20 -24.13 -24.54
C ASP A 668 -19.65 -25.16 -23.48
N LYS A 669 -19.00 -26.33 -23.49
CA LYS A 669 -19.34 -27.43 -22.58
C LYS A 669 -19.10 -27.13 -21.09
N THR A 670 -18.19 -26.20 -20.77
CA THR A 670 -17.96 -25.69 -19.41
C THR A 670 -19.01 -24.65 -18.97
N GLY A 671 -19.72 -24.05 -19.94
CA GLY A 671 -20.66 -22.96 -19.72
C GLY A 671 -20.06 -21.55 -19.89
N GLU A 672 -18.77 -21.42 -20.24
CA GLU A 672 -18.21 -20.11 -20.61
C GLU A 672 -18.80 -19.58 -21.93
N ALA A 673 -18.90 -18.26 -22.04
CA ALA A 673 -19.58 -17.59 -23.15
C ALA A 673 -18.66 -17.47 -24.38
N VAL A 674 -19.10 -18.04 -25.50
CA VAL A 674 -18.30 -18.13 -26.73
C VAL A 674 -18.66 -16.98 -27.67
N ALA A 675 -17.62 -16.34 -28.21
CA ALA A 675 -17.77 -15.28 -29.20
C ALA A 675 -18.29 -15.82 -30.54
N PHE A 676 -18.91 -14.95 -31.33
CA PHE A 676 -19.33 -15.30 -32.68
C PHE A 676 -18.12 -15.62 -33.59
N ASP A 677 -18.22 -16.71 -34.36
CA ASP A 677 -17.30 -17.06 -35.44
C ASP A 677 -18.12 -17.35 -36.71
N GLU A 678 -17.69 -16.82 -37.84
CA GLU A 678 -18.31 -17.01 -39.16
C GLU A 678 -18.28 -18.48 -39.59
N ASN A 679 -17.29 -19.26 -39.13
CA ASN A 679 -17.21 -20.71 -39.34
C ASN A 679 -18.38 -21.49 -38.70
N MET A 680 -19.15 -20.89 -37.78
CA MET A 680 -20.35 -21.52 -37.22
C MET A 680 -21.53 -21.54 -38.22
N VAL A 681 -21.44 -20.84 -39.35
CA VAL A 681 -22.62 -20.48 -40.17
C VAL A 681 -22.59 -21.13 -41.55
N SER A 682 -23.75 -21.62 -42.00
CA SER A 682 -23.93 -22.28 -43.29
C SER A 682 -25.20 -21.77 -43.98
N GLY A 683 -25.04 -21.22 -45.19
CA GLY A 683 -26.09 -20.52 -45.95
C GLY A 683 -25.68 -19.07 -46.27
N GLU A 684 -26.31 -18.48 -47.28
CA GLU A 684 -26.06 -17.11 -47.74
C GLU A 684 -27.39 -16.34 -47.86
N VAL A 685 -27.35 -15.01 -47.65
CA VAL A 685 -28.49 -14.11 -47.83
C VAL A 685 -28.19 -13.15 -48.99
N ASP A 686 -28.96 -13.23 -50.08
CA ASP A 686 -28.90 -12.23 -51.15
C ASP A 686 -29.74 -11.01 -50.75
N THR A 687 -29.12 -10.02 -50.13
CA THR A 687 -29.80 -8.80 -49.69
C THR A 687 -30.29 -7.91 -50.85
N THR A 688 -29.96 -8.25 -52.10
CA THR A 688 -30.44 -7.54 -53.30
C THR A 688 -31.79 -8.07 -53.82
N GLN A 689 -32.27 -9.20 -53.31
CA GLN A 689 -33.53 -9.83 -53.72
C GLN A 689 -34.49 -10.02 -52.53
N VAL A 690 -35.77 -9.70 -52.74
CA VAL A 690 -36.84 -9.92 -51.75
C VAL A 690 -37.16 -11.41 -51.66
N GLY A 691 -37.06 -11.99 -50.47
CA GLY A 691 -37.18 -13.43 -50.24
C GLY A 691 -36.95 -13.86 -48.78
N GLU A 692 -37.06 -15.15 -48.51
CA GLU A 692 -36.74 -15.77 -47.21
C GLU A 692 -35.53 -16.69 -47.38
N TYR A 693 -34.48 -16.44 -46.59
CA TYR A 693 -33.19 -17.11 -46.67
C TYR A 693 -32.97 -17.92 -45.38
N LYS A 694 -32.80 -19.24 -45.51
CA LYS A 694 -32.55 -20.15 -44.39
C LYS A 694 -31.06 -20.24 -44.11
N ILE A 695 -30.67 -19.91 -42.88
CA ILE A 695 -29.28 -19.91 -42.42
C ILE A 695 -29.17 -20.88 -41.25
N THR A 696 -28.19 -21.79 -41.30
CA THR A 696 -27.95 -22.78 -40.24
C THR A 696 -26.72 -22.39 -39.43
N TYR A 697 -26.88 -22.26 -38.12
CA TYR A 697 -25.81 -22.06 -37.15
C TYR A 697 -25.50 -23.37 -36.46
N THR A 698 -24.22 -23.74 -36.36
CA THR A 698 -23.76 -24.96 -35.71
C THR A 698 -22.59 -24.64 -34.78
N PHE A 699 -22.69 -25.06 -33.53
CA PHE A 699 -21.65 -24.87 -32.52
C PHE A 699 -21.63 -26.07 -31.56
N GLY A 700 -20.45 -26.65 -31.33
CA GLY A 700 -20.33 -27.93 -30.63
C GLY A 700 -21.17 -29.01 -31.30
N ARG A 701 -21.95 -29.77 -30.52
CA ARG A 701 -22.95 -30.74 -31.03
C ARG A 701 -24.31 -30.12 -31.38
N LEU A 702 -24.48 -28.80 -31.24
CA LEU A 702 -25.76 -28.10 -31.40
C LEU A 702 -25.87 -27.47 -32.79
N SER A 703 -27.00 -27.66 -33.46
CA SER A 703 -27.30 -26.99 -34.74
C SER A 703 -28.72 -26.42 -34.72
N ARG A 704 -28.90 -25.23 -35.32
CA ARG A 704 -30.17 -24.49 -35.39
C ARG A 704 -30.30 -23.74 -36.70
N GLU A 705 -31.45 -23.89 -37.35
CA GLU A 705 -31.84 -23.12 -38.53
C GLU A 705 -32.61 -21.86 -38.10
N ILE A 706 -32.33 -20.73 -38.74
CA ILE A 706 -33.10 -19.47 -38.64
C ILE A 706 -33.43 -18.94 -40.04
N THR A 707 -34.37 -17.99 -40.11
CA THR A 707 -34.81 -17.33 -41.33
C THR A 707 -34.43 -15.85 -41.32
N VAL A 708 -33.84 -15.39 -42.42
CA VAL A 708 -33.61 -13.97 -42.72
C VAL A 708 -34.55 -13.56 -43.84
N THR A 709 -35.47 -12.64 -43.57
CA THR A 709 -36.46 -12.17 -44.55
C THR A 709 -36.03 -10.83 -45.14
N VAL A 710 -35.84 -10.76 -46.45
CA VAL A 710 -35.54 -9.51 -47.18
C VAL A 710 -36.84 -8.93 -47.73
N ILE A 711 -37.17 -7.68 -47.38
CA ILE A 711 -38.44 -7.01 -47.78
C ILE A 711 -38.20 -5.77 -48.64
N ALA A 712 -39.23 -5.34 -49.39
CA ALA A 712 -39.14 -4.15 -50.24
C ALA A 712 -39.20 -2.83 -49.44
N SER A 713 -38.55 -1.77 -49.97
CA SER A 713 -38.63 -0.41 -49.44
C SER A 713 -40.04 0.18 -49.55
N GLN A 714 -40.46 0.95 -48.54
CA GLN A 714 -41.79 1.56 -48.41
C GLN A 714 -41.76 3.11 -48.41
N GLU A 715 -40.75 3.72 -49.04
CA GLU A 715 -40.68 5.18 -49.18
C GLU A 715 -41.84 5.74 -50.02
N ALA A 716 -42.48 6.80 -49.52
CA ALA A 716 -43.51 7.53 -50.23
C ALA A 716 -43.54 9.01 -49.82
N ILE A 717 -44.21 9.84 -50.62
CA ILE A 717 -44.63 11.19 -50.26
C ILE A 717 -45.97 11.52 -50.91
N LYS A 718 -46.79 12.32 -50.21
CA LYS A 718 -48.11 12.78 -50.64
C LYS A 718 -48.31 14.25 -50.33
N ALA A 719 -48.81 14.98 -51.33
CA ALA A 719 -49.15 16.40 -51.25
C ALA A 719 -50.47 16.69 -52.02
N ILE A 720 -51.05 17.87 -51.81
CA ILE A 720 -52.30 18.34 -52.44
C ILE A 720 -52.10 19.71 -53.12
N ASP A 721 -53.00 20.09 -54.04
CA ASP A 721 -53.10 21.45 -54.62
C ASP A 721 -53.82 22.44 -53.66
N SER A 722 -53.61 23.75 -53.83
CA SER A 722 -54.32 24.79 -53.03
C SER A 722 -54.64 26.07 -53.83
N ARG A 723 -55.57 26.89 -53.30
CA ARG A 723 -55.98 28.20 -53.85
C ARG A 723 -56.01 29.26 -52.74
N ILE A 724 -55.42 30.42 -53.00
CA ILE A 724 -55.29 31.56 -52.07
C ILE A 724 -55.50 32.89 -52.78
N HIS A 725 -55.77 33.99 -52.07
CA HIS A 725 -55.96 35.32 -52.68
C HIS A 725 -54.71 36.21 -52.58
N THR A 726 -54.65 37.28 -53.36
CA THR A 726 -53.48 38.17 -53.44
C THR A 726 -53.17 38.85 -52.10
N GLY A 727 -51.91 38.74 -51.68
CA GLY A 727 -51.45 39.21 -50.38
C GLY A 727 -51.96 38.39 -49.19
N ASP A 728 -52.45 37.17 -49.40
CA ASP A 728 -52.45 36.16 -48.33
C ASP A 728 -51.04 35.55 -48.16
N VAL A 729 -50.82 34.81 -47.08
CA VAL A 729 -49.55 34.10 -46.81
C VAL A 729 -49.72 32.63 -47.19
N TRP A 730 -48.66 32.02 -47.74
CA TRP A 730 -48.60 30.60 -48.06
C TRP A 730 -47.42 29.94 -47.35
N HIS A 731 -47.64 28.77 -46.77
CA HIS A 731 -46.59 27.92 -46.22
C HIS A 731 -46.55 26.57 -46.94
N PRO A 732 -45.36 26.00 -47.22
CA PRO A 732 -45.26 24.66 -47.80
C PRO A 732 -45.97 23.56 -46.99
N SER A 733 -46.07 23.71 -45.67
CA SER A 733 -46.84 22.83 -44.80
C SER A 733 -48.31 22.69 -45.21
N ASP A 734 -48.90 23.73 -45.81
CA ASP A 734 -50.33 23.81 -46.13
C ASP A 734 -50.74 22.81 -47.24
N ASN A 735 -49.75 22.28 -47.97
CA ASN A 735 -49.93 21.39 -49.10
C ASN A 735 -49.39 19.97 -48.85
N PHE A 736 -48.76 19.69 -47.71
CA PHE A 736 -48.22 18.37 -47.35
C PHE A 736 -49.30 17.47 -46.71
N ILE A 737 -49.32 16.18 -47.07
CA ILE A 737 -50.21 15.17 -46.44
C ILE A 737 -49.41 14.20 -45.57
N SER A 738 -48.38 13.57 -46.13
CA SER A 738 -47.62 12.50 -45.45
C SER A 738 -46.36 12.11 -46.23
N ALA A 739 -45.31 11.68 -45.54
CA ALA A 739 -44.18 10.95 -46.12
C ALA A 739 -43.88 9.68 -45.29
N THR A 740 -43.18 8.70 -45.87
CA THR A 740 -42.74 7.48 -45.16
C THR A 740 -41.27 7.16 -45.44
N ASN A 741 -40.57 6.59 -44.47
CA ASN A 741 -39.20 6.10 -44.63
C ASN A 741 -39.14 4.73 -45.35
N ARG A 742 -37.94 4.17 -45.56
CA ARG A 742 -37.75 2.83 -46.16
C ARG A 742 -38.51 1.71 -45.43
N ALA A 743 -38.70 1.80 -44.12
CA ALA A 743 -39.43 0.82 -43.30
C ALA A 743 -40.96 1.00 -43.32
N GLY A 744 -41.46 2.16 -43.76
CA GLY A 744 -42.88 2.52 -43.80
C GLY A 744 -43.35 3.44 -42.67
N ASP A 745 -42.47 3.85 -41.75
CA ASP A 745 -42.82 4.77 -40.67
C ASP A 745 -43.13 6.17 -41.21
N THR A 746 -44.13 6.84 -40.63
CA THR A 746 -44.52 8.21 -41.02
C THR A 746 -43.45 9.23 -40.66
N LEU A 747 -42.94 9.94 -41.66
CA LEU A 747 -42.03 11.07 -41.48
C LEU A 747 -42.82 12.38 -41.27
N PRO A 748 -42.38 13.27 -40.36
CA PRO A 748 -42.94 14.60 -40.20
C PRO A 748 -42.63 15.48 -41.43
N PHE A 749 -43.36 16.58 -41.58
CA PHE A 749 -43.04 17.59 -42.59
C PHE A 749 -41.69 18.27 -42.31
N ASP A 750 -40.87 18.40 -43.36
CA ASP A 750 -39.61 19.15 -43.36
C ASP A 750 -39.54 20.02 -44.63
N GLU A 751 -39.12 21.29 -44.51
CA GLU A 751 -39.03 22.22 -45.65
C GLU A 751 -38.02 21.76 -46.71
N SER A 752 -37.01 20.96 -46.35
CA SER A 752 -36.05 20.37 -47.30
C SER A 752 -36.68 19.33 -48.23
N MET A 753 -37.88 18.82 -47.92
CA MET A 753 -38.67 18.00 -48.84
C MET A 753 -39.23 18.82 -50.02
N VAL A 754 -39.14 20.16 -50.00
CA VAL A 754 -39.91 21.03 -50.89
C VAL A 754 -39.02 21.81 -51.85
N SER A 755 -39.37 21.79 -53.14
CA SER A 755 -38.69 22.54 -54.20
C SER A 755 -39.69 23.35 -55.04
N GLY A 756 -39.60 24.68 -54.91
CA GLY A 756 -40.46 25.66 -55.57
C GLY A 756 -40.77 26.85 -54.66
N THR A 757 -41.37 27.92 -55.21
CA THR A 757 -41.83 29.10 -54.45
C THR A 757 -43.13 29.66 -55.02
N VAL A 758 -43.91 30.33 -54.17
CA VAL A 758 -45.19 30.98 -54.51
C VAL A 758 -45.05 32.49 -54.32
N ASP A 759 -45.34 33.28 -55.36
CA ASP A 759 -45.42 34.74 -55.28
C ASP A 759 -46.87 35.15 -55.02
N THR A 760 -47.25 35.28 -53.74
CA THR A 760 -48.62 35.65 -53.35
C THR A 760 -48.97 37.11 -53.67
N GLY A 761 -48.00 37.92 -54.13
CA GLY A 761 -48.23 39.29 -54.59
C GLY A 761 -48.88 39.38 -55.97
N ARG A 762 -48.94 38.28 -56.73
CA ARG A 762 -49.41 38.26 -58.12
C ARG A 762 -50.26 37.03 -58.42
N THR A 763 -51.32 37.21 -59.20
CA THR A 763 -52.18 36.11 -59.63
C THR A 763 -51.46 35.15 -60.60
N GLY A 764 -51.70 33.86 -60.43
CA GLY A 764 -51.05 32.81 -61.24
C GLY A 764 -50.99 31.45 -60.56
N ASN A 765 -50.53 30.45 -61.32
CA ASN A 765 -50.35 29.07 -60.85
C ASN A 765 -48.85 28.80 -60.63
N PHE A 766 -48.50 28.31 -59.45
CA PHE A 766 -47.13 28.03 -59.01
C PHE A 766 -47.00 26.52 -58.76
N ILE A 767 -46.04 25.87 -59.43
CA ILE A 767 -45.81 24.42 -59.29
C ILE A 767 -44.75 24.18 -58.21
N ILE A 768 -45.10 23.39 -57.21
CA ILE A 768 -44.25 23.00 -56.09
C ILE A 768 -44.01 21.48 -56.17
N THR A 769 -42.77 21.05 -55.95
CA THR A 769 -42.39 19.63 -55.93
C THR A 769 -42.10 19.20 -54.50
N TYR A 770 -42.63 18.05 -54.09
CA TYR A 770 -42.36 17.37 -52.83
C TYR A 770 -41.55 16.10 -53.10
N THR A 771 -40.46 15.89 -52.37
CA THR A 771 -39.49 14.80 -52.53
C THR A 771 -39.10 14.20 -51.19
N ASN A 772 -39.04 12.87 -51.11
CA ASN A 772 -38.55 12.11 -49.95
C ASN A 772 -37.96 10.79 -50.44
N GLY A 773 -36.66 10.58 -50.25
CA GLY A 773 -35.94 9.45 -50.83
C GLY A 773 -36.08 9.42 -52.36
N GLU A 774 -36.43 8.27 -52.93
CA GLU A 774 -36.73 8.15 -54.36
C GLU A 774 -38.16 8.62 -54.75
N ALA A 775 -39.05 8.84 -53.76
CA ALA A 775 -40.43 9.22 -54.01
C ALA A 775 -40.59 10.73 -54.26
N SER A 776 -41.41 11.10 -55.25
CA SER A 776 -41.73 12.51 -55.54
C SER A 776 -43.16 12.74 -56.06
N GLN A 777 -43.73 13.91 -55.74
CA GLN A 777 -45.00 14.39 -56.26
C GLN A 777 -44.93 15.90 -56.59
N LYS A 778 -45.69 16.35 -57.59
CA LYS A 778 -45.87 17.78 -57.89
C LYS A 778 -47.30 18.23 -57.61
N ILE A 779 -47.44 19.45 -57.11
CA ILE A 779 -48.72 20.10 -56.82
C ILE A 779 -48.73 21.55 -57.32
N THR A 780 -49.92 22.14 -57.39
CA THR A 780 -50.16 23.50 -57.89
C THR A 780 -50.78 24.37 -56.80
N VAL A 781 -50.19 25.55 -56.57
CA VAL A 781 -50.75 26.61 -55.74
C VAL A 781 -51.27 27.73 -56.64
N THR A 782 -52.56 28.08 -56.51
CA THR A 782 -53.25 29.04 -57.39
C THR A 782 -53.54 30.34 -56.64
N VAL A 783 -52.89 31.42 -57.03
CA VAL A 783 -53.13 32.78 -56.47
C VAL A 783 -54.17 33.51 -57.32
N VAL A 784 -55.24 34.00 -56.69
CA VAL A 784 -56.33 34.78 -57.32
C VAL A 784 -56.47 36.18 -56.73
N GLU A 785 -57.19 37.08 -57.39
CA GLU A 785 -57.39 38.47 -56.95
C GLU A 785 -58.31 38.55 -55.72
N ASN A 786 -57.92 39.30 -54.67
CA ASN A 786 -58.83 39.72 -53.59
C ASN A 786 -59.68 40.93 -54.04
N ARG A 787 -61.01 40.84 -53.88
CA ARG A 787 -62.02 41.78 -54.40
C ARG A 787 -62.98 42.30 -53.31
N GLU A 788 -62.50 42.42 -52.07
CA GLU A 788 -63.21 43.06 -50.95
C GLU A 788 -63.55 44.54 -51.23
N THR A 789 -64.79 44.96 -50.91
CA THR A 789 -65.24 46.36 -51.00
C THR A 789 -66.22 46.73 -49.89
N ILE A 790 -66.42 48.02 -49.64
CA ILE A 790 -67.54 48.57 -48.86
C ILE A 790 -67.95 49.95 -49.40
N GLN A 791 -69.22 50.31 -49.24
CA GLN A 791 -69.77 51.63 -49.58
C GLN A 791 -70.84 52.03 -48.54
N ALA A 792 -70.82 53.32 -48.18
CA ALA A 792 -71.78 53.96 -47.28
C ALA A 792 -72.19 55.34 -47.81
N LYS A 793 -73.18 55.99 -47.18
CA LYS A 793 -73.69 57.33 -47.52
C LYS A 793 -73.92 58.20 -46.28
N ASN A 794 -73.99 59.52 -46.44
CA ASN A 794 -74.37 60.45 -45.35
C ASN A 794 -75.88 60.47 -45.08
N GLY A 795 -76.32 60.99 -43.93
CA GLY A 795 -77.74 61.09 -43.55
C GLY A 795 -78.08 62.32 -42.68
N SER A 796 -79.38 62.60 -42.49
CA SER A 796 -79.84 63.58 -41.49
C SER A 796 -81.25 63.30 -40.97
N ILE A 797 -81.48 63.58 -39.68
CA ILE A 797 -82.74 63.35 -38.94
C ILE A 797 -83.03 64.54 -38.00
N TYR A 798 -84.18 64.55 -37.32
CA TYR A 798 -84.50 65.50 -36.25
C TYR A 798 -84.41 64.87 -34.84
N VAL A 799 -84.30 65.72 -33.82
CA VAL A 799 -84.26 65.31 -32.41
C VAL A 799 -85.55 64.58 -32.05
N GLY A 800 -85.39 63.34 -31.57
CA GLY A 800 -86.50 62.42 -31.25
C GLY A 800 -86.88 61.45 -32.36
N ASP A 801 -86.33 61.58 -33.57
CA ASP A 801 -86.47 60.55 -34.61
C ASP A 801 -85.69 59.27 -34.23
N LYS A 802 -86.04 58.14 -34.88
CA LYS A 802 -85.31 56.87 -34.77
C LYS A 802 -84.26 56.73 -35.86
N TRP A 803 -83.19 56.02 -35.56
CA TRP A 803 -82.04 55.80 -36.44
C TRP A 803 -81.43 54.41 -36.20
N ALA A 804 -80.88 53.79 -37.25
CA ALA A 804 -80.13 52.54 -37.17
C ALA A 804 -78.87 52.57 -38.07
N PRO A 805 -77.78 51.87 -37.70
CA PRO A 805 -76.56 51.80 -38.53
C PRO A 805 -76.81 51.35 -39.99
N SER A 806 -77.77 50.45 -40.21
CA SER A 806 -78.17 50.00 -41.56
C SER A 806 -78.60 51.14 -42.50
N ASP A 807 -79.04 52.28 -41.97
CA ASP A 807 -79.61 53.38 -42.74
C ASP A 807 -78.58 54.06 -43.66
N GLN A 808 -77.29 53.97 -43.32
CA GLN A 808 -76.18 54.57 -44.09
C GLN A 808 -75.35 53.54 -44.88
N PHE A 809 -75.55 52.25 -44.70
CA PHE A 809 -74.96 51.24 -45.58
C PHE A 809 -75.46 51.36 -47.03
N VAL A 810 -74.65 50.91 -47.99
CA VAL A 810 -75.00 50.80 -49.42
C VAL A 810 -74.69 49.40 -49.95
N SER A 811 -73.44 48.94 -49.82
CA SER A 811 -73.00 47.63 -50.32
C SER A 811 -71.64 47.22 -49.74
N ALA A 812 -71.31 45.93 -49.82
CA ALA A 812 -69.99 45.38 -49.55
C ALA A 812 -69.78 44.06 -50.32
N THR A 813 -68.53 43.65 -50.53
CA THR A 813 -68.19 42.37 -51.19
C THR A 813 -67.14 41.54 -50.44
N ASN A 814 -67.20 40.21 -50.55
CA ASN A 814 -66.20 39.29 -49.99
C ASN A 814 -64.92 39.22 -50.86
N LYS A 815 -63.93 38.40 -50.44
CA LYS A 815 -62.66 38.19 -51.15
C LYS A 815 -62.79 37.79 -52.62
N ASP A 816 -63.80 37.00 -52.99
CA ASP A 816 -64.03 36.57 -54.38
C ASP A 816 -64.87 37.59 -55.19
N GLY A 817 -65.40 38.62 -54.53
CA GLY A 817 -66.13 39.74 -55.13
C GLY A 817 -67.65 39.58 -55.11
N GLU A 818 -68.19 38.67 -54.30
CA GLU A 818 -69.63 38.45 -54.15
C GLU A 818 -70.23 39.43 -53.12
N MET A 819 -71.45 39.91 -53.37
CA MET A 819 -72.16 40.82 -52.47
C MET A 819 -72.47 40.17 -51.11
N ILE A 820 -72.10 40.84 -50.02
CA ILE A 820 -72.46 40.45 -48.65
C ILE A 820 -73.54 41.36 -48.08
N VAL A 821 -74.32 40.83 -47.13
CA VAL A 821 -75.33 41.59 -46.40
C VAL A 821 -74.70 42.48 -45.33
N PHE A 822 -75.42 43.50 -44.89
CA PHE A 822 -74.99 44.35 -43.77
C PHE A 822 -74.90 43.56 -42.46
N ASP A 823 -73.85 43.82 -41.69
CA ASP A 823 -73.65 43.36 -40.32
C ASP A 823 -73.25 44.56 -39.46
N GLU A 824 -73.77 44.68 -38.24
CA GLU A 824 -73.48 45.83 -37.36
C GLU A 824 -71.99 45.92 -36.98
N SER A 825 -71.25 44.81 -36.99
CA SER A 825 -69.80 44.80 -36.78
C SER A 825 -69.00 45.48 -37.89
N MET A 826 -69.62 45.77 -39.04
CA MET A 826 -69.02 46.61 -40.08
C MET A 826 -68.95 48.10 -39.68
N VAL A 827 -69.67 48.55 -38.64
CA VAL A 827 -69.78 49.97 -38.27
C VAL A 827 -69.06 50.29 -36.97
N SER A 828 -68.26 51.36 -36.99
CA SER A 828 -67.67 51.99 -35.81
C SER A 828 -68.19 53.43 -35.68
N GLY A 829 -68.78 53.74 -34.52
CA GLY A 829 -69.38 55.05 -34.22
C GLY A 829 -70.84 54.94 -33.73
N THR A 830 -71.41 56.03 -33.24
CA THR A 830 -72.79 56.11 -32.72
C THR A 830 -73.43 57.47 -32.99
N VAL A 831 -74.76 57.50 -33.10
CA VAL A 831 -75.57 58.71 -33.29
C VAL A 831 -76.51 58.89 -32.10
N ASP A 832 -76.44 60.02 -31.41
CA ASP A 832 -77.38 60.36 -30.33
C ASP A 832 -78.55 61.17 -30.89
N THR A 833 -79.68 60.49 -31.15
CA THR A 833 -80.87 61.12 -31.74
C THR A 833 -81.63 62.04 -30.77
N THR A 834 -81.20 62.13 -29.50
CA THR A 834 -81.80 63.04 -28.51
C THR A 834 -81.21 64.45 -28.55
N LYS A 835 -80.13 64.66 -29.31
CA LYS A 835 -79.34 65.89 -29.29
C LYS A 835 -78.90 66.30 -30.69
N ALA A 836 -79.08 67.57 -31.04
CA ALA A 836 -78.64 68.10 -32.32
C ALA A 836 -77.09 68.15 -32.43
N GLY A 837 -76.56 67.79 -33.59
CA GLY A 837 -75.12 67.68 -33.87
C GLY A 837 -74.79 66.77 -35.05
N ASP A 838 -73.51 66.75 -35.42
CA ASP A 838 -72.96 65.93 -36.50
C ASP A 838 -72.22 64.72 -35.91
N TYR A 839 -72.57 63.51 -36.35
CA TYR A 839 -72.08 62.24 -35.80
C TYR A 839 -71.38 61.41 -36.90
N PRO A 840 -70.03 61.29 -36.87
CA PRO A 840 -69.28 60.51 -37.86
C PRO A 840 -69.33 59.00 -37.57
N LEU A 841 -69.30 58.19 -38.63
CA LEU A 841 -69.31 56.73 -38.62
C LEU A 841 -68.30 56.19 -39.65
N THR A 842 -67.55 55.15 -39.30
CA THR A 842 -66.64 54.44 -40.21
C THR A 842 -67.20 53.05 -40.52
N TYR A 843 -67.22 52.70 -41.80
CA TYR A 843 -67.66 51.40 -42.32
C TYR A 843 -66.44 50.59 -42.77
N THR A 844 -66.31 49.34 -42.31
CA THR A 844 -65.18 48.44 -42.62
C THR A 844 -65.67 47.06 -43.05
N ASN A 845 -65.06 46.50 -44.10
CA ASN A 845 -65.21 45.09 -44.47
C ASN A 845 -63.91 44.57 -45.09
N GLY A 846 -63.31 43.53 -44.47
CA GLY A 846 -62.02 43.00 -44.89
C GLY A 846 -60.94 44.08 -44.93
N ARG A 847 -60.33 44.28 -46.10
CA ARG A 847 -59.34 45.34 -46.35
C ARG A 847 -59.93 46.69 -46.81
N ALA A 848 -61.25 46.83 -46.92
CA ALA A 848 -61.91 48.04 -47.42
C ALA A 848 -62.57 48.87 -46.30
N THR A 849 -62.50 50.21 -46.42
CA THR A 849 -63.00 51.18 -45.42
C THR A 849 -63.60 52.42 -46.07
N GLU A 850 -64.72 52.95 -45.55
CA GLU A 850 -65.40 54.17 -46.00
C GLU A 850 -65.89 55.01 -44.79
N GLU A 851 -65.94 56.35 -44.87
CA GLU A 851 -66.35 57.24 -43.76
C GLU A 851 -67.54 58.15 -44.12
N VAL A 852 -68.50 58.28 -43.20
CA VAL A 852 -69.76 59.04 -43.40
C VAL A 852 -70.21 59.79 -42.14
N VAL A 853 -71.19 60.68 -42.29
CA VAL A 853 -71.74 61.52 -41.19
C VAL A 853 -73.27 61.50 -41.19
N VAL A 854 -73.85 61.45 -39.99
CA VAL A 854 -75.30 61.60 -39.73
C VAL A 854 -75.54 62.90 -38.94
N VAL A 855 -76.44 63.75 -39.43
CA VAL A 855 -76.73 65.08 -38.85
C VAL A 855 -78.09 65.10 -38.13
N VAL A 856 -78.10 65.41 -36.84
CA VAL A 856 -79.33 65.53 -36.02
C VAL A 856 -79.69 67.02 -35.84
N LYS A 857 -80.96 67.38 -36.04
CA LYS A 857 -81.46 68.77 -36.04
C LYS A 857 -82.53 69.02 -34.96
N GLU A 858 -82.60 70.20 -34.36
CA GLU A 858 -83.64 70.53 -33.37
C GLU A 858 -85.06 70.53 -33.98
N ASN A 859 -86.08 70.27 -33.16
CA ASN A 859 -87.50 70.22 -33.53
C ASN A 859 -88.26 71.38 -32.85
N GLY A 860 -88.98 72.19 -33.64
CA GLY A 860 -89.63 73.44 -33.22
C GLY A 860 -91.16 73.40 -33.03
N GLU A 861 -91.79 72.23 -32.96
CA GLU A 861 -93.25 72.11 -32.77
C GLU A 861 -93.74 72.69 -31.43
N THR A 862 -94.76 73.57 -31.44
CA THR A 862 -95.42 74.11 -30.23
C THR A 862 -96.94 74.23 -30.41
N ILE A 863 -97.68 74.32 -29.29
CA ILE A 863 -99.07 74.78 -29.26
C ILE A 863 -99.37 75.44 -27.90
N VAL A 864 -100.24 76.46 -27.90
CA VAL A 864 -100.61 77.27 -26.72
C VAL A 864 -102.11 77.59 -26.77
N THR A 865 -102.77 77.47 -25.62
CA THR A 865 -104.23 77.61 -25.45
C THR A 865 -104.59 78.58 -24.32
N LYS A 866 -105.90 78.89 -24.15
CA LYS A 866 -106.42 79.68 -23.02
C LYS A 866 -107.85 79.29 -22.65
N ASP A 867 -108.20 79.43 -21.37
CA ASP A 867 -109.55 79.17 -20.84
C ASP A 867 -110.57 80.24 -21.27
N LEU A 868 -111.86 79.88 -21.25
CA LEU A 868 -112.97 80.72 -21.69
C LEU A 868 -114.18 80.70 -20.74
N GLN A 869 -114.94 81.79 -20.74
CA GLN A 869 -116.20 81.96 -20.00
C GLN A 869 -117.30 82.42 -20.95
N LEU A 870 -118.36 81.64 -21.05
CA LEU A 870 -119.56 81.88 -21.84
C LEU A 870 -120.79 81.97 -20.91
N TYR A 871 -121.87 82.55 -21.39
CA TYR A 871 -123.16 82.53 -20.69
C TYR A 871 -124.19 81.68 -21.42
N ILE A 872 -125.22 81.22 -20.70
CA ILE A 872 -126.29 80.39 -21.28
C ILE A 872 -126.92 81.13 -22.48
N GLY A 873 -126.88 80.51 -23.65
CA GLY A 873 -127.39 81.06 -24.91
C GLY A 873 -126.38 81.84 -25.75
N ASP A 874 -125.11 81.94 -25.34
CA ASP A 874 -124.02 82.40 -26.21
C ASP A 874 -123.62 81.30 -27.21
N THR A 875 -122.94 81.68 -28.30
CA THR A 875 -122.41 80.76 -29.32
C THR A 875 -121.01 80.27 -28.98
N TRP A 876 -120.71 78.99 -29.22
CA TRP A 876 -119.39 78.39 -29.10
C TRP A 876 -118.61 78.50 -30.42
N ASP A 877 -117.35 78.94 -30.36
CA ASP A 877 -116.39 78.87 -31.46
C ASP A 877 -115.03 78.40 -30.89
N PRO A 878 -114.49 77.24 -31.30
CA PRO A 878 -113.23 76.71 -30.76
C PRO A 878 -111.99 77.52 -31.16
N SER A 879 -112.08 78.42 -32.15
CA SER A 879 -110.97 79.33 -32.47
C SER A 879 -110.71 80.33 -31.33
N ASP A 880 -111.73 80.66 -30.51
CA ASP A 880 -111.58 81.56 -29.38
C ASP A 880 -110.63 81.00 -28.31
N GLY A 881 -110.42 79.69 -28.19
CA GLY A 881 -109.56 79.07 -27.16
C GLY A 881 -108.10 78.86 -27.58
N PHE A 882 -107.78 79.09 -28.86
CA PHE A 882 -106.42 78.99 -29.40
C PHE A 882 -105.63 80.28 -29.16
N VAL A 883 -104.30 80.17 -29.01
CA VAL A 883 -103.38 81.32 -28.92
C VAL A 883 -102.35 81.29 -30.04
N SER A 884 -101.63 80.18 -30.20
CA SER A 884 -100.58 80.03 -31.21
C SER A 884 -100.09 78.58 -31.33
N ALA A 885 -99.53 78.21 -32.49
CA ALA A 885 -98.79 76.96 -32.68
C ALA A 885 -97.61 77.17 -33.65
N THR A 886 -96.65 76.24 -33.69
CA THR A 886 -95.53 76.24 -34.66
C THR A 886 -95.27 74.84 -35.23
N ASN A 887 -94.75 74.75 -36.46
CA ASN A 887 -94.36 73.47 -37.09
C ASN A 887 -92.93 73.03 -36.72
N ARG A 888 -92.43 71.92 -37.31
CA ARG A 888 -91.09 71.36 -37.03
C ARG A 888 -89.93 72.33 -37.27
N GLU A 889 -90.03 73.20 -38.28
CA GLU A 889 -89.03 74.24 -38.54
C GLU A 889 -89.24 75.52 -37.69
N GLY A 890 -90.22 75.53 -36.78
CA GLY A 890 -90.51 76.64 -35.86
C GLY A 890 -91.38 77.76 -36.45
N PHE A 891 -91.94 77.60 -37.65
CA PHE A 891 -92.80 78.61 -38.27
C PHE A 891 -94.21 78.59 -37.68
N THR A 892 -94.77 79.78 -37.44
CA THR A 892 -96.10 79.95 -36.84
C THR A 892 -97.21 79.41 -37.74
N LEU A 893 -98.09 78.60 -37.15
CA LEU A 893 -99.29 78.05 -37.76
C LEU A 893 -100.51 78.91 -37.40
N ALA A 894 -101.40 79.08 -38.37
CA ALA A 894 -102.74 79.61 -38.11
C ALA A 894 -103.60 78.55 -37.41
N PHE A 895 -104.71 78.98 -36.80
CA PHE A 895 -105.72 78.07 -36.26
C PHE A 895 -106.33 77.20 -37.37
N ASP A 896 -106.39 75.89 -37.12
CA ASP A 896 -107.13 74.93 -37.94
C ASP A 896 -108.08 74.14 -37.01
N GLN A 897 -109.34 74.00 -37.42
CA GLN A 897 -110.37 73.23 -36.71
C GLN A 897 -109.92 71.80 -36.40
N ASN A 898 -109.10 71.20 -37.28
CA ASN A 898 -108.57 69.84 -37.13
C ASN A 898 -107.55 69.70 -35.98
N MET A 899 -107.04 70.81 -35.43
CA MET A 899 -106.24 70.78 -34.21
C MET A 899 -107.09 70.49 -32.96
N VAL A 900 -108.41 70.68 -33.02
CA VAL A 900 -109.28 70.72 -31.83
C VAL A 900 -110.08 69.42 -31.64
N SER A 901 -110.16 68.97 -30.39
CA SER A 901 -111.00 67.85 -29.97
C SER A 901 -111.74 68.18 -28.68
N GLY A 902 -113.08 68.19 -28.74
CA GLY A 902 -113.98 68.60 -27.67
C GLY A 902 -115.12 69.48 -28.20
N ASP A 903 -116.20 69.61 -27.42
CA ASP A 903 -117.38 70.44 -27.76
C ASP A 903 -118.07 70.98 -26.50
N VAL A 904 -118.86 72.06 -26.63
CA VAL A 904 -119.41 72.86 -25.53
C VAL A 904 -120.92 73.06 -25.69
N ASP A 905 -121.73 72.45 -24.81
CA ASP A 905 -123.17 72.70 -24.77
C ASP A 905 -123.48 74.01 -24.03
N THR A 906 -123.61 75.11 -24.79
CA THR A 906 -123.87 76.45 -24.24
C THR A 906 -125.29 76.66 -23.69
N ASN A 907 -126.14 75.62 -23.67
CA ASN A 907 -127.47 75.67 -23.04
C ASN A 907 -127.46 75.16 -21.59
N LYS A 908 -126.34 74.59 -21.13
CA LYS A 908 -126.24 73.87 -19.87
C LYS A 908 -125.05 74.36 -19.05
N GLU A 909 -125.29 74.65 -17.77
CA GLU A 909 -124.22 75.06 -16.85
C GLU A 909 -123.25 73.91 -16.60
N GLY A 910 -121.96 74.20 -16.73
CA GLY A 910 -120.88 73.24 -16.61
C GLY A 910 -119.56 73.81 -17.11
N THR A 911 -118.50 73.01 -16.97
CA THR A 911 -117.18 73.27 -17.55
C THR A 911 -116.82 72.11 -18.46
N TYR A 912 -116.30 72.44 -19.64
CA TYR A 912 -116.04 71.55 -20.76
C TYR A 912 -114.57 71.69 -21.14
N THR A 913 -113.82 70.58 -21.19
CA THR A 913 -112.40 70.58 -21.54
C THR A 913 -112.22 70.36 -23.04
N ILE A 914 -111.42 71.22 -23.67
CA ILE A 914 -111.15 71.23 -25.11
C ILE A 914 -109.65 71.04 -25.33
N THR A 915 -109.26 70.01 -26.09
CA THR A 915 -107.86 69.69 -26.37
C THR A 915 -107.45 70.26 -27.73
N TYR A 916 -106.28 70.89 -27.79
CA TYR A 916 -105.67 71.41 -29.01
C TYR A 916 -104.35 70.68 -29.27
N THR A 917 -104.17 70.12 -30.47
CA THR A 917 -103.03 69.27 -30.83
C THR A 917 -102.37 69.73 -32.13
N ASN A 918 -101.04 69.74 -32.18
CA ASN A 918 -100.26 70.06 -33.36
C ASN A 918 -98.97 69.22 -33.39
N GLY A 919 -98.78 68.43 -34.45
CA GLY A 919 -97.63 67.54 -34.57
C GLY A 919 -97.55 66.54 -33.40
N SER A 920 -96.45 66.58 -32.65
CA SER A 920 -96.20 65.75 -31.48
C SER A 920 -96.60 66.36 -30.13
N VAL A 921 -97.17 67.58 -30.11
CA VAL A 921 -97.52 68.32 -28.88
C VAL A 921 -99.01 68.67 -28.77
N SER A 922 -99.53 68.72 -27.55
CA SER A 922 -100.93 69.04 -27.25
C SER A 922 -101.11 69.78 -25.91
N GLU A 923 -102.12 70.64 -25.84
CA GLU A 923 -102.57 71.38 -24.65
C GLU A 923 -104.09 71.25 -24.45
N THR A 924 -104.58 71.63 -23.26
CA THR A 924 -106.01 71.62 -22.92
C THR A 924 -106.48 72.94 -22.31
N SER A 925 -107.64 73.43 -22.76
CA SER A 925 -108.34 74.62 -22.28
C SER A 925 -109.68 74.26 -21.64
N GLN A 926 -110.12 75.03 -20.65
CA GLN A 926 -111.40 74.89 -19.97
C GLN A 926 -112.39 75.97 -20.43
N VAL A 927 -113.56 75.56 -20.90
CA VAL A 927 -114.67 76.45 -21.30
C VAL A 927 -115.81 76.30 -20.31
N THR A 928 -116.22 77.38 -19.63
CA THR A 928 -117.28 77.35 -18.60
C THR A 928 -118.51 78.13 -19.02
N VAL A 929 -119.72 77.61 -18.74
CA VAL A 929 -121.01 78.20 -19.11
C VAL A 929 -121.82 78.60 -17.88
N SER A 930 -122.21 79.87 -17.77
CA SER A 930 -122.84 80.48 -16.56
C SER A 930 -124.14 81.28 -16.83
N LYS A 931 -124.98 81.52 -15.81
CA LYS A 931 -126.10 82.48 -15.92
C LYS A 931 -125.62 83.94 -15.85
N ARG A 932 -126.18 84.81 -16.70
CA ARG A 932 -125.80 86.23 -16.82
C ARG A 932 -126.52 87.10 -15.79
N GLY A 933 -125.76 87.81 -14.95
CA GLY A 933 -126.27 88.69 -13.89
C GLY A 933 -126.78 90.06 -14.40
N THR A 934 -127.69 90.68 -13.64
CA THR A 934 -128.36 91.96 -13.99
C THR A 934 -127.45 93.19 -13.85
N ALA A 935 -127.80 94.24 -14.61
CA ALA A 935 -127.00 95.45 -14.81
C ALA A 935 -126.57 96.20 -13.53
N GLY A 936 -125.32 96.67 -13.56
CA GLY A 936 -124.68 97.53 -12.57
C GLY A 936 -123.20 97.18 -12.46
N GLY A 937 -122.23 98.00 -12.88
CA GLY A 937 -122.30 99.38 -13.40
C GLY A 937 -120.97 100.08 -13.08
N ASN A 938 -120.54 101.05 -13.90
CA ASN A 938 -119.17 101.59 -13.95
C ASN A 938 -118.10 100.51 -14.28
N ALA A 939 -117.36 100.62 -15.38
CA ALA A 939 -116.37 101.64 -15.74
C ALA A 939 -115.01 101.49 -15.03
N ASN A 940 -113.97 101.36 -15.85
CA ASN A 940 -112.72 102.15 -15.82
C ASN A 940 -111.95 102.25 -14.49
N THR A 941 -110.70 101.76 -14.42
CA THR A 941 -109.47 102.58 -14.24
C THR A 941 -108.20 101.75 -13.98
N GLY A 942 -107.03 102.32 -14.35
CA GLY A 942 -105.79 102.26 -13.55
C GLY A 942 -104.94 100.97 -13.55
N GLY A 943 -103.78 101.00 -14.23
CA GLY A 943 -102.73 99.97 -14.12
C GLY A 943 -101.52 100.37 -13.25
N GLY A 944 -100.52 99.49 -13.14
CA GLY A 944 -99.16 99.84 -12.64
C GLY A 944 -98.39 98.73 -11.90
N ASN A 945 -97.07 98.67 -12.13
CA ASN A 945 -96.02 97.86 -11.44
C ASN A 945 -96.13 96.31 -11.66
N THR A 946 -95.09 95.46 -11.48
CA THR A 946 -93.78 95.59 -10.77
C THR A 946 -92.63 94.80 -11.46
N GLN A 947 -91.42 94.79 -10.88
CA GLN A 947 -90.13 94.24 -11.38
C GLN A 947 -89.90 92.72 -11.18
N GLN A 948 -88.95 92.11 -11.94
CA GLN A 948 -87.71 91.39 -11.49
C GLN A 948 -86.98 90.66 -12.68
N LYS A 949 -85.63 90.70 -12.87
CA LYS A 949 -84.51 89.84 -12.32
C LYS A 949 -84.62 88.34 -12.68
N LYS A 950 -83.58 87.51 -12.94
CA LYS A 950 -82.09 87.57 -13.09
C LYS A 950 -81.65 86.16 -13.66
N THR A 951 -80.48 85.78 -14.24
CA THR A 951 -79.10 86.30 -14.48
C THR A 951 -78.44 85.53 -15.67
N ALA A 952 -77.30 85.99 -16.19
CA ALA A 952 -76.30 85.20 -16.95
C ALA A 952 -75.16 84.65 -16.06
N ASN A 953 -74.22 83.86 -16.62
CA ASN A 953 -72.76 84.22 -16.62
C ASN A 953 -71.82 83.30 -17.46
N THR A 954 -70.58 83.75 -17.63
CA THR A 954 -69.45 83.17 -18.39
C THR A 954 -68.26 82.75 -17.49
N SER A 955 -67.22 82.07 -18.02
CA SER A 955 -65.75 82.36 -17.81
C SER A 955 -64.80 81.25 -18.30
N ALA A 956 -63.46 81.48 -18.26
CA ALA A 956 -62.36 80.59 -18.68
C ALA A 956 -61.11 80.70 -17.74
N THR A 957 -59.97 79.99 -18.01
CA THR A 957 -58.52 80.46 -17.90
C THR A 957 -57.43 79.41 -17.45
N SER A 958 -56.45 79.12 -18.34
CA SER A 958 -54.96 78.87 -18.20
C SER A 958 -54.25 78.01 -17.10
N LYS A 959 -53.31 77.09 -17.50
CA LYS A 959 -51.86 77.04 -17.07
C LYS A 959 -50.95 75.85 -17.57
N LYS A 960 -49.82 76.19 -18.23
CA LYS A 960 -48.36 75.76 -18.14
C LYS A 960 -47.82 74.29 -18.03
N GLN A 961 -46.59 74.06 -18.58
CA GLN A 961 -45.52 73.01 -18.31
C GLN A 961 -45.67 71.61 -19.00
N VAL A 962 -44.64 70.76 -19.27
CA VAL A 962 -43.13 70.79 -19.23
C VAL A 962 -42.48 69.64 -20.08
N GLN A 963 -41.20 69.80 -20.50
CA GLN A 963 -40.22 68.76 -20.98
C GLN A 963 -40.59 67.76 -22.10
N GLY A 964 -39.57 67.02 -22.57
CA GLY A 964 -39.67 65.81 -23.40
C GLY A 964 -38.99 65.98 -24.77
N ASN A 965 -37.86 65.29 -25.01
CA ASN A 965 -37.12 65.40 -26.27
C ASN A 965 -36.99 64.02 -26.95
N ALA A 966 -36.83 64.08 -28.28
CA ALA A 966 -36.29 63.07 -29.18
C ALA A 966 -37.08 61.75 -29.40
N ALA A 967 -37.30 61.51 -30.69
CA ALA A 967 -37.06 60.25 -31.41
C ALA A 967 -37.71 58.94 -30.94
N LYS A 968 -38.50 58.38 -31.87
CA LYS A 968 -38.45 56.98 -32.34
C LYS A 968 -37.49 56.05 -31.56
N ASN A 969 -38.06 54.99 -30.97
CA ASN A 969 -37.53 53.64 -31.18
C ASN A 969 -38.61 52.57 -30.90
N LEU A 970 -39.03 51.88 -31.97
CA LEU A 970 -39.14 50.41 -31.94
C LEU A 970 -37.77 49.87 -31.50
N PRO A 971 -37.63 48.76 -30.73
CA PRO A 971 -37.76 47.45 -31.39
C PRO A 971 -37.99 46.18 -30.52
N LYS A 972 -38.40 45.08 -31.19
CA LYS A 972 -37.99 43.66 -30.91
C LYS A 972 -38.42 43.08 -29.53
N THR A 973 -38.36 41.78 -29.25
CA THR A 973 -37.95 40.53 -29.97
C THR A 973 -38.92 39.41 -29.49
N GLY A 974 -39.02 38.20 -30.04
CA GLY A 974 -38.11 37.45 -30.91
C GLY A 974 -37.34 36.40 -30.11
N GLU A 975 -37.93 35.22 -29.96
CA GLU A 975 -37.51 34.08 -29.15
C GLU A 975 -37.77 32.79 -29.95
N ILE A 976 -37.06 31.66 -29.79
CA ILE A 976 -35.88 31.27 -29.00
C ILE A 976 -35.12 30.20 -29.82
N ARG A 977 -33.80 30.05 -29.71
CA ARG A 977 -33.16 28.73 -29.93
C ARG A 977 -31.72 28.58 -29.41
N SER A 978 -31.42 27.32 -29.07
CA SER A 978 -30.11 26.64 -29.10
C SER A 978 -29.06 26.91 -28.00
N SER A 979 -28.23 25.88 -27.83
CA SER A 979 -27.11 25.74 -26.91
C SER A 979 -25.80 26.27 -27.52
N ALA A 980 -24.77 26.45 -26.67
CA ALA A 980 -23.40 26.63 -27.13
C ALA A 980 -22.35 25.92 -26.24
N THR A 981 -21.40 25.33 -26.95
CA THR A 981 -20.02 24.94 -26.61
C THR A 981 -19.19 26.14 -26.04
N VAL A 982 -17.90 26.08 -25.64
CA VAL A 982 -16.73 25.39 -26.24
C VAL A 982 -15.45 25.45 -25.34
N LEU A 983 -14.53 24.49 -25.54
CA LEU A 983 -13.03 24.47 -25.34
C LEU A 983 -12.29 24.87 -24.04
N GLY A 984 -11.15 24.18 -23.81
CA GLY A 984 -9.98 24.59 -23.01
C GLY A 984 -8.72 23.75 -23.33
N PHE A 985 -7.58 24.40 -23.60
CA PHE A 985 -6.25 23.85 -24.00
C PHE A 985 -5.30 23.66 -22.77
N ALA A 986 -4.11 23.03 -22.73
CA ALA A 986 -3.30 22.17 -23.65
C ALA A 986 -2.01 21.61 -22.95
N LEU A 987 -1.43 20.50 -23.46
CA LEU A 987 0.04 20.15 -23.57
C LEU A 987 0.96 20.09 -22.29
N VAL A 988 2.06 19.31 -22.19
CA VAL A 988 2.54 18.06 -22.86
C VAL A 988 3.65 17.37 -22.00
N GLY A 989 3.90 16.07 -22.22
CA GLY A 989 5.07 15.30 -21.72
C GLY A 989 4.85 14.59 -20.36
N GLY A 990 5.30 13.36 -20.11
CA GLY A 990 6.10 12.40 -20.91
C GLY A 990 7.37 11.97 -20.14
N ALA A 991 7.71 10.69 -19.98
CA ALA A 991 7.05 9.45 -20.40
C ALA A 991 7.57 8.22 -19.60
N ILE A 992 7.00 7.02 -19.89
CA ILE A 992 7.48 5.67 -19.52
C ILE A 992 7.30 5.28 -18.02
N GLY A 993 6.65 4.13 -17.78
CA GLY A 993 6.28 3.64 -16.44
C GLY A 993 5.24 2.51 -16.42
N THR A 994 5.30 1.61 -17.40
CA THR A 994 4.45 0.41 -17.59
C THR A 994 4.77 -0.70 -16.57
N TYR A 995 3.88 -1.64 -16.17
CA TYR A 995 2.45 -1.89 -16.49
C TYR A 995 1.92 -3.14 -15.71
N ILE A 996 0.66 -3.12 -15.25
CA ILE A 996 -0.18 -4.26 -14.77
C ILE A 996 0.26 -5.04 -13.48
N TYR A 997 -0.56 -5.69 -12.63
CA TYR A 997 -2.02 -5.91 -12.37
C TYR A 997 -2.48 -7.39 -12.36
N LYS A 998 -3.26 -7.79 -11.33
CA LYS A 998 -3.85 -9.15 -11.08
C LYS A 998 -2.82 -10.28 -10.81
N LYS A 999 -3.18 -11.45 -10.22
CA LYS A 999 -4.50 -12.03 -9.85
C LYS A 999 -4.46 -12.76 -8.47
N LYS A 1000 -5.63 -13.13 -7.94
CA LYS A 1000 -5.88 -13.88 -6.68
C LYS A 1000 -5.19 -15.27 -6.59
N LYS A 1001 -4.56 -15.55 -5.44
CA LYS A 1001 -4.99 -16.45 -4.32
C LYS A 1001 -5.53 -17.88 -4.61
N ASN A 1002 -5.02 -18.87 -3.84
CA ASN A 1002 -5.36 -20.32 -3.75
C ASN A 1002 -4.92 -21.15 -4.99
N ARG A 1003 -4.44 -22.41 -4.91
CA ARG A 1003 -3.87 -23.26 -3.82
C ARG A 1003 -2.67 -22.57 -3.10
N LYS A 1004 -1.90 -23.14 -2.15
CA LYS A 1004 -2.01 -24.26 -1.16
C LYS A 1004 -2.82 -25.51 -1.50
N ASP A 1005 -2.11 -26.59 -1.86
CA ASP A 1005 -1.98 -27.80 -1.01
C ASP A 1005 -0.56 -27.84 -0.43
#